data_AF-A0A954C2L1-F1
#
_entry.id   AF-A0A954C2L1-F1
#
_cell.length_a   1.000
_cell.length_b   1.000
_cell.length_c   1.000
_cell.angle_alpha   90.00
_cell.angle_beta   90.00
_cell.angle_gamma   90.00
#
_symmetry.space_group_name_H-M   'P 1'
#
loop_
_entity.id
_entity.type
_entity.pdbx_description
1 polymer ?
#
loop_
_entity_poly.entity_id
_entity_poly.type
_entity_poly.pdbx_seq_one_letter_code
_entity_poly.pdbx_strand_id
1 'polypeptide(L)'
;MRQFSWLPLLLLFGTPVFCVGVQLFQAERLVRNYVSRARHDPALIASATRVFVHVNKTTLENLLYATPEHHDSALPTLRLVVGNNTFDAMQHALITGDPELGHDPGGTKPYFDAHLFDAKDTLKEVKICMRGQGSWHHTPQKPSLRIKIDKGDVDDGLRYLELSRPEDVLALKNWLPDRIGREELGLLSDQGQHVRLFVNGKYRGVYLQTMRPGESLALHNGRMPGAFFKGDFRDDLWTNLEAWKLEGENSPAARAHFERFLAALAEPPSPAAWARLDDLVDFEVLARWAALMIGTGSVHTDHEHNHLYFLCSNQGRLEAFPWDANSFGMHITPDVDVDMVLFPLMDRATRNPRWVHRRNQLLQGLLEGALKPEALERRIDAEVARLRPDLDADVNLNSIEFTHAGLLSYPWSVLDIDDKVAELKAYVGTRWRFLRAYLDDARVAVEPDPELPGTSRVTVFGTAGVRVEQASGLALRTDAWAGDPTLLLPGLSEELTEYNKFNFDRGFPGRYHFAQPTPLVYRVYAAPEALRFSNALTGAAVTPQAAPSGALATRSLRPGDFPAPPRDDLVLGPGVVELTKDLKTARGQRLRIRAGTRLRLHPGVGIYARGQTLVEGTPAAPVVLEPAQAAPWACFGVAGAETVGSRFEYMRVHGGSVGTDGSVRFKGMFSVYDCDDVVLRGCWFGANAVGDDTVNLGESVIRVEECQWNDSRSDALDLDMCRGTVRACRWIDSGNDGLDLMTCTLEVSECSFVGSGDKGVSVGEGTRLVLRDSVIERCWIGMELKDDCRALVYGTAFRGNRLALNAYQKKWLYPGGGRGALVGCTLERSEKVDVSLKRRTSLLLLNTQVGTADAGGRLRVIEALPPEWAQLEARVRE
;
A
#
# COMPACT_ATOMS: atom_id res chain seq x y z
N MET A 1 63.52 34.60 33.72
CA MET A 1 62.39 35.19 32.96
C MET A 1 62.08 34.26 31.79
N ARG A 2 61.03 33.42 31.90
CA ARG A 2 60.52 32.63 30.78
C ARG A 2 59.29 33.37 30.24
N GLN A 3 59.35 33.81 28.99
CA GLN A 3 58.25 34.43 28.28
C GLN A 3 57.15 33.37 28.06
N PHE A 4 55.99 33.56 28.69
CA PHE A 4 54.77 32.85 28.31
C PHE A 4 54.31 33.44 26.97
N SER A 5 54.32 32.61 25.92
CA SER A 5 53.71 32.99 24.65
C SER A 5 52.19 32.92 24.80
N TRP A 6 51.50 34.00 24.44
CA TRP A 6 50.04 34.11 24.48
C TRP A 6 49.36 33.37 23.31
N LEU A 7 50.14 32.72 22.43
CA LEU A 7 49.66 32.06 21.22
C LEU A 7 48.74 30.83 21.48
N PRO A 8 49.00 29.96 22.49
CA PRO A 8 48.11 28.83 22.78
C PRO A 8 46.76 29.27 23.37
N LEU A 9 46.75 30.36 24.14
CA LEU A 9 45.54 30.96 24.71
C LEU A 9 44.68 31.63 23.62
N LEU A 10 45.30 32.30 22.64
CA LEU A 10 44.60 32.85 21.48
C LEU A 10 44.02 31.76 20.55
N LEU A 11 44.61 30.56 20.50
CA LEU A 11 44.02 29.43 19.78
C LEU A 11 42.86 28.79 20.56
N LEU A 12 42.95 28.68 21.90
CA LEU A 12 41.89 28.17 22.78
C LEU A 12 40.68 29.12 22.91
N PHE A 13 40.89 30.44 22.83
CA PHE A 13 39.81 31.44 22.83
C PHE A 13 39.39 31.90 21.42
N GLY A 14 40.25 31.75 20.41
CA GLY A 14 39.98 32.14 19.03
C GLY A 14 39.13 31.12 18.25
N THR A 15 39.24 29.83 18.55
CA THR A 15 38.37 28.82 17.89
C THR A 15 36.90 28.93 18.31
N PRO A 16 36.55 29.13 19.60
CA PRO A 16 35.17 29.43 19.99
C PRO A 16 34.66 30.72 19.34
N VAL A 17 35.48 31.78 19.26
CA VAL A 17 35.09 33.06 18.63
C VAL A 17 34.90 32.93 17.11
N PHE A 18 35.69 32.09 16.44
CA PHE A 18 35.54 31.81 15.01
C PHE A 18 34.34 30.89 14.73
N CYS A 19 34.08 29.89 15.58
CA CYS A 19 32.87 29.05 15.53
C CYS A 19 31.61 29.87 15.83
N VAL A 20 31.66 30.78 16.81
CA VAL A 20 30.62 31.77 17.10
C VAL A 20 30.45 32.72 15.91
N GLY A 21 31.53 33.14 15.23
CA GLY A 21 31.46 33.97 14.02
C GLY A 21 30.77 33.29 12.83
N VAL A 22 31.04 32.01 12.59
CA VAL A 22 30.38 31.20 11.54
C VAL A 22 28.91 30.90 11.92
N GLN A 23 28.61 30.72 13.21
CA GLN A 23 27.24 30.50 13.69
C GLN A 23 26.42 31.79 13.78
N LEU A 24 27.05 32.93 14.07
CA LEU A 24 26.46 34.25 13.93
C LEU A 24 26.02 34.50 12.48
N PHE A 25 26.76 34.01 11.48
CA PHE A 25 26.37 34.05 10.06
C PHE A 25 25.18 33.14 9.72
N GLN A 26 25.02 32.00 10.42
CA GLN A 26 23.85 31.11 10.27
C GLN A 26 22.60 31.71 10.93
N ALA A 27 22.76 32.25 12.13
CA ALA A 27 21.74 33.06 12.78
C ALA A 27 21.38 34.26 11.89
N GLU A 28 22.35 34.88 11.21
CA GLU A 28 22.13 36.00 10.28
C GLU A 28 21.21 35.64 9.11
N ARG A 29 21.25 34.42 8.55
CA ARG A 29 20.37 34.02 7.43
C ARG A 29 18.91 33.83 7.88
N LEU A 30 18.70 33.13 8.99
CA LEU A 30 17.35 32.90 9.57
C LEU A 30 16.78 34.22 10.10
N VAL A 31 17.63 35.04 10.74
CA VAL A 31 17.30 36.38 11.21
C VAL A 31 17.14 37.38 10.07
N ARG A 32 17.86 37.31 8.94
CA ARG A 32 17.63 38.21 7.79
C ARG A 32 16.25 38.02 7.17
N ASN A 33 15.77 36.77 7.06
CA ASN A 33 14.40 36.49 6.63
C ASN A 33 13.37 37.03 7.62
N TYR A 34 13.68 36.98 8.91
CA TYR A 34 12.88 37.58 9.97
C TYR A 34 12.93 39.12 9.95
N VAL A 35 14.10 39.72 9.80
CA VAL A 35 14.38 41.15 9.85
C VAL A 35 13.86 41.88 8.61
N SER A 36 13.88 41.26 7.43
CA SER A 36 13.30 41.88 6.22
C SER A 36 11.78 42.03 6.34
N ARG A 37 11.10 41.07 6.99
CA ARG A 37 9.65 41.13 7.30
C ARG A 37 9.37 41.99 8.54
N ALA A 38 10.21 41.93 9.58
CA ALA A 38 10.04 42.63 10.85
C ALA A 38 10.25 44.15 10.78
N ARG A 39 10.84 44.68 9.70
CA ARG A 39 11.00 46.15 9.52
C ARG A 39 9.67 46.93 9.51
N HIS A 40 8.54 46.25 9.34
CA HIS A 40 7.22 46.88 9.19
C HIS A 40 6.21 46.49 10.30
N ASP A 41 6.62 45.68 11.29
CA ASP A 41 5.76 45.28 12.43
C ASP A 41 6.60 45.11 13.73
N PRO A 42 6.41 45.97 14.75
CA PRO A 42 7.09 45.88 16.04
C PRO A 42 6.89 44.55 16.78
N ALA A 43 5.77 43.84 16.56
CA ALA A 43 5.51 42.53 17.16
C ALA A 43 6.47 41.44 16.62
N LEU A 44 6.95 41.60 15.38
CA LEU A 44 7.92 40.68 14.76
C LEU A 44 9.34 40.84 15.33
N ILE A 45 9.71 41.99 15.92
CA ILE A 45 11.05 42.22 16.50
C ILE A 45 11.26 41.37 17.76
N ALA A 46 10.25 41.32 18.64
CA ALA A 46 10.30 40.47 19.83
C ALA A 46 10.33 38.98 19.48
N SER A 47 9.59 38.57 18.44
CA SER A 47 9.63 37.21 17.89
C SER A 47 11.01 36.89 17.29
N ALA A 48 11.58 37.79 16.48
CA ALA A 48 12.91 37.65 15.90
C ALA A 48 14.01 37.50 16.97
N THR A 49 13.91 38.29 18.04
CA THR A 49 14.87 38.24 19.15
C THR A 49 14.79 36.91 19.90
N ARG A 50 13.57 36.40 20.16
CA ARG A 50 13.36 35.08 20.77
C ARG A 50 13.96 33.96 19.91
N VAL A 51 13.67 33.98 18.60
CA VAL A 51 14.24 33.00 17.65
C VAL A 51 15.76 33.10 17.62
N PHE A 52 16.34 34.31 17.54
CA PHE A 52 17.79 34.49 17.56
C PHE A 52 18.43 33.93 18.83
N VAL A 53 17.89 34.26 20.01
CA VAL A 53 18.40 33.74 21.29
C VAL A 53 18.29 32.22 21.35
N HIS A 54 17.14 31.67 20.93
CA HIS A 54 16.92 30.22 20.87
C HIS A 54 17.94 29.53 19.97
N VAL A 55 18.08 29.97 18.72
CA VAL A 55 19.02 29.36 17.76
C VAL A 55 20.44 29.37 18.31
N ASN A 56 20.92 30.50 18.84
CA ASN A 56 22.28 30.58 19.40
C ASN A 56 22.46 29.68 20.62
N LYS A 57 21.47 29.66 21.53
CA LYS A 57 21.48 28.78 22.72
C LYS A 57 21.55 27.31 22.29
N THR A 58 20.62 26.86 21.44
CA THR A 58 20.57 25.49 20.94
C THR A 58 21.85 25.09 20.22
N THR A 59 22.41 26.00 19.43
CA THR A 59 23.65 25.69 18.69
C THR A 59 24.82 25.51 19.64
N LEU A 60 24.92 26.33 20.70
CA LEU A 60 25.93 26.16 21.74
C LEU A 60 25.72 24.86 22.52
N GLU A 61 24.48 24.52 22.86
CA GLU A 61 24.17 23.26 23.55
C GLU A 61 24.54 22.04 22.71
N ASN A 62 24.16 22.01 21.44
CA ASN A 62 24.52 20.90 20.54
C ASN A 62 26.04 20.80 20.35
N LEU A 63 26.77 21.91 20.34
CA LEU A 63 28.23 21.89 20.29
C LEU A 63 28.86 21.28 21.56
N LEU A 64 28.24 21.50 22.73
CA LEU A 64 28.78 21.08 24.03
C LEU A 64 28.33 19.67 24.44
N TYR A 65 27.11 19.26 24.05
CA TYR A 65 26.44 18.09 24.59
C TYR A 65 26.14 17.00 23.56
N ALA A 66 26.24 17.27 22.25
CA ALA A 66 26.08 16.20 21.27
C ALA A 66 27.20 15.17 21.39
N THR A 67 26.84 13.90 21.27
CA THR A 67 27.82 12.80 21.32
C THR A 67 28.53 12.66 19.97
N PRO A 68 29.73 12.04 19.93
CA PRO A 68 30.31 11.60 18.68
C PRO A 68 29.43 10.55 17.99
N GLU A 69 29.51 10.47 16.66
CA GLU A 69 28.82 9.42 15.92
C GLU A 69 29.27 8.02 16.38
N HIS A 70 28.30 7.13 16.59
CA HIS A 70 28.57 5.77 17.06
C HIS A 70 28.90 4.84 15.89
N HIS A 71 29.96 4.05 15.98
CA HIS A 71 30.27 3.05 14.94
C HIS A 71 29.23 1.92 14.88
N ASP A 72 28.65 1.55 16.02
CA ASP A 72 27.76 0.40 16.19
C ASP A 72 26.26 0.79 16.14
N SER A 73 25.89 1.77 15.32
CA SER A 73 24.49 2.18 15.15
C SER A 73 23.62 1.05 14.60
N ALA A 74 22.37 0.97 15.05
CA ALA A 74 21.35 0.07 14.52
C ALA A 74 20.75 0.57 13.18
N LEU A 75 21.08 1.77 12.73
CA LEU A 75 20.53 2.37 11.51
C LEU A 75 21.37 2.03 10.28
N PRO A 76 20.73 1.74 9.13
CA PRO A 76 21.42 1.67 7.84
C PRO A 76 22.20 2.97 7.57
N THR A 77 23.44 2.82 7.13
CA THR A 77 24.37 3.94 6.90
C THR A 77 24.46 4.26 5.42
N LEU A 78 24.09 5.49 5.04
CA LEU A 78 24.32 6.01 3.69
C LEU A 78 25.54 6.92 3.71
N ARG A 79 26.53 6.65 2.85
CA ARG A 79 27.74 7.47 2.69
C ARG A 79 27.78 8.05 1.28
N LEU A 80 27.66 9.35 1.19
CA LEU A 80 27.67 10.11 -0.05
C LEU A 80 28.96 10.93 -0.14
N VAL A 81 29.53 11.00 -1.33
CA VAL A 81 30.63 11.90 -1.68
C VAL A 81 30.14 12.87 -2.74
N VAL A 82 30.30 14.16 -2.46
CA VAL A 82 29.85 15.25 -3.33
C VAL A 82 30.99 16.25 -3.54
N GLY A 83 30.95 16.96 -4.66
CA GLY A 83 31.85 18.08 -4.90
C GLY A 83 31.73 19.18 -3.84
N ASN A 84 32.76 20.02 -3.73
CA ASN A 84 32.71 21.17 -2.84
C ASN A 84 31.57 22.12 -3.26
N ASN A 85 30.85 22.66 -2.27
CA ASN A 85 29.72 23.59 -2.47
C ASN A 85 28.52 23.01 -3.24
N THR A 86 28.46 21.69 -3.50
CA THR A 86 27.35 21.09 -4.26
C THR A 86 25.98 21.39 -3.66
N PHE A 87 25.82 21.35 -2.33
CA PHE A 87 24.53 21.66 -1.70
C PHE A 87 24.15 23.14 -1.77
N ASP A 88 25.11 24.05 -1.68
CA ASP A 88 24.86 25.48 -1.89
C ASP A 88 24.50 25.77 -3.34
N ALA A 89 25.16 25.12 -4.30
CA ALA A 89 24.85 25.21 -5.73
C ALA A 89 23.45 24.66 -6.03
N MET A 90 23.09 23.50 -5.45
CA MET A 90 21.74 22.93 -5.54
C MET A 90 20.67 23.88 -4.99
N GLN A 91 20.90 24.46 -3.81
CA GLN A 91 19.98 25.43 -3.22
C GLN A 91 19.88 26.70 -4.07
N HIS A 92 21.01 27.22 -4.57
CA HIS A 92 21.06 28.38 -5.44
C HIS A 92 20.25 28.14 -6.72
N ALA A 93 20.54 27.06 -7.44
CA ALA A 93 19.81 26.68 -8.65
C ALA A 93 18.29 26.60 -8.40
N LEU A 94 17.84 26.00 -7.30
CA LEU A 94 16.43 25.97 -6.94
C LEU A 94 15.78 27.37 -6.84
N ILE A 95 16.49 28.32 -6.24
CA ILE A 95 15.97 29.66 -5.93
C ILE A 95 16.08 30.58 -7.16
N THR A 96 17.21 30.56 -7.87
CA THR A 96 17.54 31.54 -8.90
C THR A 96 17.48 31.00 -10.32
N GLY A 97 17.25 29.69 -10.49
CA GLY A 97 17.51 29.00 -11.75
C GLY A 97 19.00 28.79 -12.00
N ASP A 98 19.29 27.93 -12.98
CA ASP A 98 20.62 27.65 -13.51
C ASP A 98 20.55 27.38 -15.03
N PRO A 99 20.90 28.36 -15.87
CA PRO A 99 20.88 28.21 -17.34
C PRO A 99 21.85 27.14 -17.87
N GLU A 100 22.96 26.86 -17.18
CA GLU A 100 23.93 25.83 -17.62
C GLU A 100 23.35 24.43 -17.45
N LEU A 101 22.50 24.25 -16.43
CA LEU A 101 21.74 23.02 -16.19
C LEU A 101 20.37 23.02 -16.89
N GLY A 102 20.02 24.09 -17.61
CA GLY A 102 18.72 24.27 -18.27
C GLY A 102 17.55 24.33 -17.29
N HIS A 103 17.77 24.92 -16.11
CA HIS A 103 16.81 24.98 -15.00
C HIS A 103 16.27 26.40 -14.78
N ASP A 104 14.95 26.56 -14.84
CA ASP A 104 14.29 27.83 -14.50
C ASP A 104 14.12 27.99 -12.97
N PRO A 105 14.13 29.23 -12.42
CA PRO A 105 13.85 29.47 -11.01
C PRO A 105 12.52 28.82 -10.58
N GLY A 106 12.55 28.01 -9.51
CA GLY A 106 11.36 27.27 -9.04
C GLY A 106 10.92 26.09 -9.92
N GLY A 107 11.64 25.77 -11.00
CA GLY A 107 11.33 24.71 -11.97
C GLY A 107 11.80 23.29 -11.56
N THR A 108 12.19 22.47 -12.54
CA THR A 108 12.56 21.05 -12.34
C THR A 108 13.83 20.87 -11.48
N LYS A 109 13.73 20.23 -10.30
CA LYS A 109 14.86 19.99 -9.37
C LYS A 109 16.11 19.42 -10.08
N PRO A 110 17.19 20.21 -10.30
CA PRO A 110 18.33 19.79 -11.11
C PRO A 110 19.15 18.70 -10.42
N TYR A 111 19.68 17.78 -11.21
CA TYR A 111 20.53 16.70 -10.73
C TYR A 111 22.01 17.07 -10.84
N PHE A 112 22.76 16.79 -9.78
CA PHE A 112 24.20 16.98 -9.67
C PHE A 112 24.88 15.62 -9.53
N ASP A 113 26.10 15.51 -10.05
CA ASP A 113 26.87 14.28 -9.93
C ASP A 113 27.39 14.10 -8.50
N ALA A 114 27.36 12.86 -8.03
CA ALA A 114 27.82 12.46 -6.71
C ALA A 114 28.25 10.99 -6.76
N HIS A 115 28.78 10.50 -5.64
CA HIS A 115 29.10 9.09 -5.49
C HIS A 115 28.50 8.53 -4.20
N LEU A 116 27.98 7.31 -4.25
CA LEU A 116 27.40 6.59 -3.12
C LEU A 116 28.24 5.35 -2.83
N PHE A 117 28.55 5.09 -1.57
CA PHE A 117 29.11 3.79 -1.19
C PHE A 117 27.98 2.76 -1.11
N ASP A 118 28.15 1.63 -1.79
CA ASP A 118 27.26 0.48 -1.66
C ASP A 118 27.52 -0.33 -0.38
N ALA A 119 26.76 -1.40 -0.16
CA ALA A 119 26.88 -2.27 0.99
C ALA A 119 28.23 -3.02 1.08
N LYS A 120 29.05 -3.00 0.02
CA LYS A 120 30.37 -3.64 -0.06
C LYS A 120 31.50 -2.61 -0.04
N ASP A 121 31.24 -1.39 0.43
CA ASP A 121 32.20 -0.29 0.45
C ASP A 121 32.73 0.09 -0.95
N THR A 122 32.01 -0.25 -2.02
CA THR A 122 32.38 0.14 -3.38
C THR A 122 31.70 1.44 -3.75
N LEU A 123 32.47 2.35 -4.34
CA LEU A 123 31.99 3.65 -4.77
C LEU A 123 31.22 3.52 -6.09
N LYS A 124 29.98 4.02 -6.12
CA LYS A 124 29.09 4.04 -7.28
C LYS A 124 28.80 5.47 -7.71
N GLU A 125 28.89 5.74 -9.00
CA GLU A 125 28.40 7.01 -9.56
C GLU A 125 26.89 7.09 -9.40
N VAL A 126 26.41 8.23 -8.89
CA VAL A 126 24.98 8.51 -8.70
C VAL A 126 24.69 9.96 -9.05
N LYS A 127 23.41 10.28 -9.20
CA LYS A 127 22.97 11.67 -9.32
C LYS A 127 22.12 12.06 -8.12
N ILE A 128 22.27 13.29 -7.64
CA ILE A 128 21.51 13.79 -6.49
C ILE A 128 20.73 15.06 -6.83
N CYS A 129 19.54 15.23 -6.26
CA CYS A 129 18.82 16.49 -6.27
C CYS A 129 18.14 16.75 -4.92
N MET A 130 17.83 18.01 -4.62
CA MET A 130 17.06 18.33 -3.40
C MET A 130 15.57 18.00 -3.64
N ARG A 131 14.89 17.49 -2.60
CA ARG A 131 13.45 17.12 -2.67
C ARG A 131 12.62 17.83 -1.58
N GLY A 132 11.29 17.65 -1.62
CA GLY A 132 10.33 18.44 -0.83
C GLY A 132 10.02 19.81 -1.45
N GLN A 133 8.88 20.43 -1.13
CA GLN A 133 8.50 21.76 -1.66
C GLN A 133 8.91 22.90 -0.71
N GLY A 134 8.76 22.70 0.60
CA GLY A 134 9.11 23.71 1.60
C GLY A 134 10.61 24.01 1.68
N SER A 135 10.94 25.28 1.95
CA SER A 135 12.32 25.78 2.02
C SER A 135 13.15 25.10 3.11
N TRP A 136 12.52 24.57 4.16
CA TRP A 136 13.19 23.80 5.22
C TRP A 136 13.89 22.55 4.68
N HIS A 137 13.33 21.89 3.66
CA HIS A 137 13.94 20.73 3.03
C HIS A 137 15.19 21.07 2.21
N HIS A 138 15.41 22.34 1.86
CA HIS A 138 16.48 22.76 0.93
C HIS A 138 17.65 23.42 1.65
N THR A 139 17.74 23.28 2.97
CA THR A 139 18.84 23.85 3.76
C THR A 139 20.13 23.03 3.58
N PRO A 140 21.26 23.62 3.14
CA PRO A 140 22.51 22.89 2.85
C PRO A 140 23.10 22.14 4.05
N GLN A 141 22.74 22.53 5.27
CA GLN A 141 23.18 21.88 6.51
C GLN A 141 22.61 20.46 6.64
N LYS A 142 21.31 20.29 6.34
CA LYS A 142 20.59 19.02 6.42
C LYS A 142 19.49 18.98 5.33
N PRO A 143 19.87 18.84 4.04
CA PRO A 143 18.89 18.86 2.95
C PRO A 143 18.15 17.53 2.86
N SER A 144 16.87 17.56 2.47
CA SER A 144 16.20 16.38 1.92
C SER A 144 16.76 16.09 0.52
N LEU A 145 17.17 14.86 0.27
CA LEU A 145 17.86 14.48 -0.96
C LEU A 145 17.11 13.35 -1.68
N ARG A 146 17.12 13.41 -3.00
CA ARG A 146 16.85 12.26 -3.86
C ARG A 146 18.17 11.81 -4.45
N ILE A 147 18.51 10.53 -4.25
CA ILE A 147 19.67 9.90 -4.87
C ILE A 147 19.15 8.98 -5.98
N LYS A 148 19.64 9.16 -7.20
CA LYS A 148 19.30 8.39 -8.39
C LYS A 148 20.49 7.50 -8.76
N ILE A 149 20.27 6.19 -8.70
CA ILE A 149 21.24 5.14 -9.03
C ILE A 149 21.02 4.70 -10.47
N ASP A 150 22.11 4.36 -11.16
CA ASP A 150 22.04 3.83 -12.52
C ASP A 150 21.53 2.40 -12.55
N LYS A 151 20.73 2.06 -13.57
CA LYS A 151 20.02 0.77 -13.65
C LYS A 151 20.95 -0.45 -13.58
N GLY A 152 22.20 -0.33 -14.03
CA GLY A 152 23.19 -1.43 -13.97
C GLY A 152 23.76 -1.69 -12.58
N ASP A 153 23.64 -0.71 -11.68
CA ASP A 153 24.19 -0.67 -10.32
C ASP A 153 23.09 -0.65 -9.24
N VAL A 154 21.82 -0.83 -9.63
CA VAL A 154 20.72 -0.96 -8.67
C VAL A 154 20.86 -2.30 -7.93
N ASP A 155 20.99 -2.20 -6.62
CA ASP A 155 20.76 -3.31 -5.69
C ASP A 155 19.30 -3.26 -5.19
N ASP A 156 18.66 -4.42 -5.05
CA ASP A 156 17.31 -4.62 -4.49
C ASP A 156 16.19 -3.76 -5.10
N GLY A 157 16.33 -3.37 -6.37
CA GLY A 157 15.30 -2.64 -7.11
C GLY A 157 15.14 -1.17 -6.74
N LEU A 158 15.95 -0.66 -5.82
CA LEU A 158 15.89 0.72 -5.35
C LEU A 158 16.70 1.66 -6.25
N ARG A 159 16.12 2.04 -7.40
CA ARG A 159 16.73 3.04 -8.28
C ARG A 159 16.82 4.43 -7.66
N TYR A 160 15.88 4.75 -6.77
CA TYR A 160 15.81 6.05 -6.12
C TYR A 160 15.82 5.84 -4.61
N LEU A 161 16.71 6.55 -3.91
CA LEU A 161 16.66 6.69 -2.47
C LEU A 161 16.06 8.08 -2.17
N GLU A 162 14.84 8.10 -1.64
CA GLU A 162 14.14 9.34 -1.28
C GLU A 162 14.39 9.62 0.20
N LEU A 163 15.28 10.57 0.50
CA LEU A 163 15.62 10.97 1.86
C LEU A 163 14.85 12.24 2.23
N SER A 164 13.94 12.13 3.18
CA SER A 164 13.36 13.27 3.90
C SER A 164 14.21 13.56 5.12
N ARG A 165 14.63 14.81 5.30
CA ARG A 165 14.90 15.24 6.68
C ARG A 165 13.59 15.12 7.47
N PRO A 166 13.62 14.61 8.70
CA PRO A 166 12.41 14.51 9.51
C PRO A 166 11.77 15.88 9.76
N GLU A 167 10.45 15.88 9.92
CA GLU A 167 9.65 17.08 10.22
C GLU A 167 9.45 17.29 11.73
N ASP A 168 9.76 16.26 12.52
CA ASP A 168 9.80 16.27 13.97
C ASP A 168 11.15 15.79 14.51
N VAL A 169 11.48 16.21 15.74
CA VAL A 169 12.77 15.92 16.41
C VAL A 169 13.02 14.42 16.54
N LEU A 170 11.99 13.63 16.82
CA LEU A 170 12.12 12.19 17.06
C LEU A 170 12.12 11.37 15.76
N ALA A 171 11.83 12.02 14.62
CA ALA A 171 11.59 11.37 13.35
C ALA A 171 10.48 10.30 13.37
N LEU A 172 9.51 10.42 14.28
CA LEU A 172 8.45 9.42 14.47
C LEU A 172 7.10 9.86 13.91
N LYS A 173 6.82 11.16 13.78
CA LYS A 173 5.45 11.64 13.54
C LYS A 173 4.91 11.36 12.13
N ASN A 174 5.81 11.11 11.16
CA ASN A 174 5.45 10.59 9.83
C ASN A 174 5.65 9.08 9.70
N TRP A 175 6.67 8.53 10.36
CA TRP A 175 7.02 7.11 10.23
C TRP A 175 6.08 6.18 11.02
N LEU A 176 5.75 6.53 12.25
CA LEU A 176 4.92 5.70 13.12
C LEU A 176 3.50 5.45 12.59
N PRO A 177 2.75 6.44 12.03
CA PRO A 177 1.46 6.15 11.43
C PRO A 177 1.56 5.24 10.20
N ASP A 178 2.55 5.43 9.32
CA ASP A 178 2.78 4.54 8.15
C ASP A 178 3.00 3.08 8.60
N ARG A 179 3.85 2.88 9.62
CA ARG A 179 4.11 1.54 10.17
C ARG A 179 2.88 0.90 10.81
N ILE A 180 2.12 1.65 11.62
CA ILE A 180 0.88 1.17 12.23
C ILE A 180 -0.14 0.82 11.14
N GLY A 181 -0.30 1.68 10.13
CA GLY A 181 -1.21 1.44 9.01
C GLY A 181 -0.88 0.15 8.25
N ARG A 182 0.40 -0.09 7.98
CA ARG A 182 0.85 -1.32 7.33
C ARG A 182 0.66 -2.56 8.19
N GLU A 183 1.13 -2.52 9.43
CA GLU A 183 1.22 -3.71 10.31
C GLU A 183 -0.15 -4.10 10.88
N GLU A 184 -1.01 -3.13 11.20
CA GLU A 184 -2.27 -3.37 11.92
C GLU A 184 -3.49 -3.36 11.00
N LEU A 185 -3.40 -2.69 9.84
CA LEU A 185 -4.53 -2.49 8.94
C LEU A 185 -4.29 -3.01 7.51
N GLY A 186 -3.07 -3.47 7.20
CA GLY A 186 -2.71 -3.94 5.86
C GLY A 186 -2.80 -2.86 4.78
N LEU A 187 -2.67 -1.59 5.17
CA LEU A 187 -2.59 -0.48 4.24
C LEU A 187 -1.26 -0.53 3.47
N LEU A 188 -1.31 -0.08 2.22
CA LEU A 188 -0.09 0.26 1.49
C LEU A 188 0.71 1.30 2.29
N SER A 189 2.03 1.14 2.28
CA SER A 189 2.98 2.00 3.01
C SER A 189 4.11 2.44 2.09
N ASP A 190 4.75 3.57 2.42
CA ASP A 190 5.88 4.11 1.65
C ASP A 190 7.19 3.36 1.90
N GLN A 191 7.11 2.27 2.68
CA GLN A 191 8.23 1.44 3.13
C GLN A 191 9.28 2.28 3.87
N GLY A 192 8.83 3.30 4.62
CA GLY A 192 9.65 4.21 5.38
C GLY A 192 10.57 3.51 6.38
N GLN A 193 11.84 3.93 6.41
CA GLN A 193 12.82 3.50 7.40
C GLN A 193 13.74 4.65 7.81
N HIS A 194 14.18 4.65 9.06
CA HIS A 194 15.22 5.57 9.51
C HIS A 194 16.58 5.12 9.01
N VAL A 195 17.32 6.06 8.44
CA VAL A 195 18.70 5.87 8.01
C VAL A 195 19.55 7.01 8.54
N ARG A 196 20.86 6.80 8.53
CA ARG A 196 21.82 7.81 8.95
C ARG A 196 22.68 8.21 7.75
N LEU A 197 22.89 9.51 7.56
CA LEU A 197 23.57 10.04 6.37
C LEU A 197 24.93 10.63 6.73
N PHE A 198 25.96 10.23 5.99
CA PHE A 198 27.28 10.83 5.97
C PHE A 198 27.54 11.45 4.61
N VAL A 199 28.06 12.68 4.59
CA VAL A 199 28.43 13.38 3.36
C VAL A 199 29.88 13.86 3.49
N ASN A 200 30.75 13.42 2.59
CA ASN A 200 32.19 13.69 2.63
C ASN A 200 32.80 13.35 4.01
N GLY A 201 32.38 12.21 4.59
CA GLY A 201 32.82 11.76 5.91
C GLY A 201 32.17 12.47 7.10
N LYS A 202 31.41 13.55 6.89
CA LYS A 202 30.73 14.28 7.96
C LYS A 202 29.32 13.73 8.20
N TYR A 203 29.00 13.47 9.47
CA TYR A 203 27.66 13.07 9.89
C TYR A 203 26.63 14.20 9.66
N ARG A 204 25.48 13.85 9.07
CA ARG A 204 24.37 14.78 8.76
C ARG A 204 23.10 14.47 9.56
N GLY A 205 23.13 13.45 10.42
CA GLY A 205 22.00 13.11 11.26
C GLY A 205 21.12 11.98 10.74
N VAL A 206 19.99 11.83 11.42
CA VAL A 206 18.92 10.87 11.09
C VAL A 206 18.04 11.42 9.96
N TYR A 207 17.68 10.53 9.04
CA TYR A 207 16.82 10.76 7.89
C TYR A 207 15.72 9.70 7.80
N LEU A 208 14.58 10.06 7.20
CA LEU A 208 13.56 9.10 6.81
C LEU A 208 13.75 8.77 5.32
N GLN A 209 14.14 7.53 5.02
CA GLN A 209 14.19 6.99 3.67
C GLN A 209 12.84 6.38 3.30
N THR A 210 12.25 6.81 2.18
CA THR A 210 11.00 6.27 1.66
C THR A 210 11.17 5.76 0.23
N MET A 211 10.20 4.97 -0.24
CA MET A 211 10.13 4.48 -1.61
C MET A 211 9.20 5.36 -2.45
N ARG A 212 9.55 5.56 -3.72
CA ARG A 212 8.76 6.33 -4.67
C ARG A 212 7.62 5.48 -5.26
N PRO A 213 6.42 6.05 -5.46
CA PRO A 213 5.35 5.37 -6.18
C PRO A 213 5.81 4.82 -7.56
N GLY A 214 5.45 3.57 -7.82
CA GLY A 214 5.83 2.80 -9.01
C GLY A 214 5.88 1.30 -8.76
N GLU A 215 6.33 0.54 -9.77
CA GLU A 215 6.40 -0.94 -9.74
C GLU A 215 7.13 -1.47 -8.49
N SER A 216 8.28 -0.87 -8.15
CA SER A 216 9.04 -1.28 -6.95
C SER A 216 8.22 -1.13 -5.66
N LEU A 217 7.47 -0.03 -5.50
CA LEU A 217 6.67 0.20 -4.29
C LEU A 217 5.51 -0.78 -4.20
N ALA A 218 4.82 -1.05 -5.32
CA ALA A 218 3.74 -2.03 -5.37
C ALA A 218 4.24 -3.42 -4.95
N LEU A 219 5.33 -3.90 -5.55
CA LEU A 219 5.90 -5.21 -5.25
C LEU A 219 6.37 -5.33 -3.78
N HIS A 220 6.97 -4.28 -3.21
CA HIS A 220 7.39 -4.28 -1.79
C HIS A 220 6.21 -4.25 -0.81
N ASN A 221 5.03 -3.82 -1.27
CA ASN A 221 3.78 -3.92 -0.52
C ASN A 221 3.01 -5.22 -0.82
N GLY A 222 3.59 -6.15 -1.59
CA GLY A 222 2.91 -7.39 -1.99
C GLY A 222 1.69 -7.13 -2.87
N ARG A 223 1.73 -6.07 -3.69
CA ARG A 223 0.69 -5.75 -4.68
C ARG A 223 1.24 -5.94 -6.09
N MET A 224 0.38 -6.43 -6.97
CA MET A 224 0.66 -6.42 -8.40
C MET A 224 0.94 -5.00 -8.90
N PRO A 225 1.83 -4.78 -9.87
CA PRO A 225 2.10 -3.45 -10.40
C PRO A 225 0.83 -2.74 -10.89
N GLY A 226 0.80 -1.41 -10.72
CA GLY A 226 -0.37 -0.61 -11.05
C GLY A 226 -0.08 0.88 -11.14
N ALA A 227 -1.13 1.67 -11.24
CA ALA A 227 -1.09 3.12 -11.37
C ALA A 227 -1.20 3.80 -10.00
N PHE A 228 -0.36 4.81 -9.76
CA PHE A 228 -0.45 5.69 -8.60
C PHE A 228 -0.90 7.08 -9.03
N PHE A 229 -1.89 7.64 -8.35
CA PHE A 229 -2.44 8.97 -8.58
C PHE A 229 -2.10 9.86 -7.39
N LYS A 230 -1.19 10.82 -7.61
CA LYS A 230 -0.74 11.74 -6.58
C LYS A 230 -1.31 13.14 -6.81
N GLY A 231 -2.03 13.68 -5.81
CA GLY A 231 -2.69 14.98 -5.87
C GLY A 231 -2.11 15.95 -4.85
N ASP A 232 -1.55 17.07 -5.33
CA ASP A 232 -0.88 18.08 -4.50
C ASP A 232 -1.07 19.52 -5.04
N PHE A 233 -1.48 20.45 -4.17
CA PHE A 233 -1.48 21.92 -4.34
C PHE A 233 -2.19 22.42 -5.60
N ARG A 234 -3.43 21.96 -5.81
CA ARG A 234 -4.28 22.33 -6.95
C ARG A 234 -5.74 22.52 -6.53
N ASP A 235 -6.32 23.68 -6.83
CA ASP A 235 -7.72 23.98 -6.51
C ASP A 235 -8.73 23.12 -7.31
N ASP A 236 -8.33 22.65 -8.49
CA ASP A 236 -9.14 21.83 -9.40
C ASP A 236 -8.92 20.32 -9.24
N LEU A 237 -8.29 19.88 -8.15
CA LEU A 237 -7.90 18.49 -7.91
C LEU A 237 -9.10 17.52 -8.09
N TRP A 238 -10.25 17.85 -7.52
CA TRP A 238 -11.42 16.96 -7.52
C TRP A 238 -12.30 17.06 -8.77
N THR A 239 -11.90 17.84 -9.77
CA THR A 239 -12.65 18.05 -11.01
C THR A 239 -11.83 17.82 -12.28
N ASN A 240 -10.51 17.69 -12.17
CA ASN A 240 -9.60 17.60 -13.31
C ASN A 240 -8.53 16.51 -13.13
N LEU A 241 -8.50 15.51 -14.02
CA LEU A 241 -7.48 14.46 -14.01
C LEU A 241 -6.05 15.03 -14.16
N GLU A 242 -5.86 16.10 -14.93
CA GLU A 242 -4.53 16.68 -15.16
C GLU A 242 -3.93 17.36 -13.91
N ALA A 243 -4.75 17.59 -12.88
CA ALA A 243 -4.27 18.01 -11.56
C ALA A 243 -3.60 16.86 -10.78
N TRP A 244 -3.74 15.61 -11.24
CA TRP A 244 -3.16 14.42 -10.63
C TRP A 244 -1.92 13.96 -11.39
N LYS A 245 -0.83 13.78 -10.65
CA LYS A 245 0.39 13.19 -11.19
C LYS A 245 0.27 11.67 -11.20
N LEU A 246 0.33 11.07 -12.39
CA LEU A 246 0.41 9.61 -12.53
C LEU A 246 1.86 9.12 -12.40
N GLU A 247 2.05 8.09 -11.57
CA GLU A 247 3.30 7.33 -11.43
C GLU A 247 3.03 5.83 -11.55
N GLY A 248 4.04 5.01 -11.88
CA GLY A 248 3.84 3.58 -12.15
C GLY A 248 3.27 3.30 -13.55
N GLU A 249 2.28 2.42 -13.64
CA GLU A 249 1.60 2.12 -14.90
C GLU A 249 0.76 3.32 -15.35
N ASN A 250 1.02 3.83 -16.56
CA ASN A 250 0.21 4.88 -17.18
C ASN A 250 -0.51 4.30 -18.39
N SER A 251 -1.67 3.68 -18.14
CA SER A 251 -2.51 3.12 -19.20
C SER A 251 -3.78 3.95 -19.40
N PRO A 252 -4.35 3.98 -20.63
CA PRO A 252 -5.63 4.63 -20.90
C PRO A 252 -6.76 4.15 -19.98
N ALA A 253 -6.68 2.90 -19.53
CA ALA A 253 -7.65 2.31 -18.60
C ALA A 253 -7.62 2.95 -17.21
N ALA A 254 -6.41 3.11 -16.65
CA ALA A 254 -6.23 3.72 -15.35
C ALA A 254 -6.73 5.16 -15.35
N ARG A 255 -6.42 5.92 -16.42
CA ARG A 255 -6.93 7.28 -16.63
C ARG A 255 -8.46 7.30 -16.70
N ALA A 256 -9.06 6.44 -17.53
CA ALA A 256 -10.50 6.35 -17.67
C ALA A 256 -11.21 5.91 -16.37
N HIS A 257 -10.57 5.06 -15.55
CA HIS A 257 -11.08 4.73 -14.22
C HIS A 257 -11.14 5.97 -13.33
N PHE A 258 -10.04 6.72 -13.27
CA PHE A 258 -9.93 7.89 -12.42
C PHE A 258 -10.87 9.02 -12.88
N GLU A 259 -11.08 9.20 -14.18
CA GLU A 259 -12.10 10.11 -14.73
C GLU A 259 -13.51 9.74 -14.29
N ARG A 260 -13.88 8.44 -14.32
CA ARG A 260 -15.16 7.97 -13.79
C ARG A 260 -15.28 8.22 -12.30
N PHE A 261 -14.19 8.08 -11.55
CA PHE A 261 -14.16 8.38 -10.11
C PHE A 261 -14.46 9.86 -9.84
N LEU A 262 -13.77 10.78 -10.53
CA LEU A 262 -14.03 12.22 -10.42
C LEU A 262 -15.48 12.57 -10.84
N ALA A 263 -15.98 11.96 -11.92
CA ALA A 263 -17.36 12.17 -12.36
C ALA A 263 -18.39 11.67 -11.34
N ALA A 264 -18.19 10.47 -10.78
CA ALA A 264 -19.07 9.91 -9.74
C ALA A 264 -19.06 10.75 -8.45
N LEU A 265 -17.90 11.34 -8.10
CA LEU A 265 -17.80 12.28 -6.98
C LEU A 265 -18.58 13.58 -7.18
N ALA A 266 -18.82 14.00 -8.43
CA ALA A 266 -19.56 15.22 -8.74
C ALA A 266 -21.10 15.03 -8.65
N GLU A 267 -21.59 13.80 -8.70
CA GLU A 267 -23.03 13.52 -8.65
C GLU A 267 -23.67 13.88 -7.30
N PRO A 268 -24.95 14.25 -7.22
CA PRO A 268 -25.63 14.47 -5.94
C PRO A 268 -25.59 13.22 -5.03
N PRO A 269 -25.35 13.37 -3.70
CA PRO A 269 -25.30 12.23 -2.80
C PRO A 269 -26.61 11.42 -2.81
N SER A 270 -26.50 10.12 -3.05
CA SER A 270 -27.62 9.17 -3.02
C SER A 270 -27.09 7.76 -2.81
N PRO A 271 -27.92 6.78 -2.40
CA PRO A 271 -27.51 5.39 -2.31
C PRO A 271 -26.94 4.84 -3.63
N ALA A 272 -27.50 5.27 -4.77
CA ALA A 272 -27.03 4.87 -6.10
C ALA A 272 -25.68 5.49 -6.48
N ALA A 273 -25.47 6.78 -6.16
CA ALA A 273 -24.17 7.43 -6.37
C ALA A 273 -23.09 6.82 -5.47
N TRP A 274 -23.45 6.45 -4.23
CA TRP A 274 -22.53 5.75 -3.33
C TRP A 274 -22.15 4.37 -3.87
N ALA A 275 -23.11 3.60 -4.39
CA ALA A 275 -22.83 2.31 -5.02
C ALA A 275 -21.89 2.43 -6.24
N ARG A 276 -22.07 3.46 -7.08
CA ARG A 276 -21.14 3.75 -8.18
C ARG A 276 -19.73 4.06 -7.71
N LEU A 277 -19.60 4.80 -6.60
CA LEU A 277 -18.30 5.06 -5.99
C LEU A 277 -17.69 3.78 -5.41
N ASP A 278 -18.48 2.90 -4.81
CA ASP A 278 -17.98 1.63 -4.24
C ASP A 278 -17.45 0.67 -5.30
N ASP A 279 -17.93 0.78 -6.54
CA ASP A 279 -17.36 0.06 -7.68
C ASP A 279 -16.01 0.61 -8.15
N LEU A 280 -15.64 1.83 -7.74
CA LEU A 280 -14.42 2.53 -8.17
C LEU A 280 -13.40 2.67 -7.05
N VAL A 281 -13.83 2.76 -5.79
CA VAL A 281 -12.98 2.99 -4.62
C VAL A 281 -13.20 1.86 -3.62
N ASP A 282 -12.12 1.36 -3.03
CA ASP A 282 -12.25 0.43 -1.91
C ASP A 282 -12.59 1.19 -0.61
N PHE A 283 -13.89 1.25 -0.28
CA PHE A 283 -14.35 1.92 0.93
C PHE A 283 -13.92 1.22 2.23
N GLU A 284 -13.58 -0.07 2.20
CA GLU A 284 -13.03 -0.76 3.37
C GLU A 284 -11.58 -0.31 3.61
N VAL A 285 -10.75 -0.20 2.56
CA VAL A 285 -9.41 0.39 2.66
C VAL A 285 -9.49 1.86 3.08
N LEU A 286 -10.44 2.63 2.54
CA LEU A 286 -10.67 4.01 2.97
C LEU A 286 -11.08 4.10 4.46
N ALA A 287 -11.89 3.16 4.96
CA ALA A 287 -12.27 3.12 6.38
C ALA A 287 -11.08 2.84 7.28
N ARG A 288 -10.17 1.95 6.87
CA ARG A 288 -8.89 1.67 7.56
C ARG A 288 -7.99 2.89 7.57
N TRP A 289 -7.81 3.51 6.40
CA TRP A 289 -7.07 4.77 6.27
C TRP A 289 -7.64 5.85 7.20
N ALA A 290 -8.96 6.06 7.18
CA ALA A 290 -9.61 7.07 8.01
C ALA A 290 -9.45 6.77 9.52
N ALA A 291 -9.59 5.50 9.93
CA ALA A 291 -9.38 5.09 11.32
C ALA A 291 -7.95 5.37 11.80
N LEU A 292 -6.93 5.13 10.96
CA LEU A 292 -5.54 5.48 11.25
C LEU A 292 -5.34 7.00 11.40
N MET A 293 -5.84 7.79 10.45
CA MET A 293 -5.67 9.24 10.46
C MET A 293 -6.38 9.87 11.65
N ILE A 294 -7.59 9.42 11.99
CA ILE A 294 -8.31 9.84 13.20
C ILE A 294 -7.56 9.40 14.45
N GLY A 295 -7.15 8.13 14.54
CA GLY A 295 -6.49 7.56 15.70
C GLY A 295 -5.19 8.29 16.05
N THR A 296 -4.41 8.64 15.03
CA THR A 296 -3.12 9.32 15.17
C THR A 296 -3.23 10.85 15.14
N GLY A 297 -4.42 11.39 14.89
CA GLY A 297 -4.70 12.83 14.89
C GLY A 297 -4.03 13.57 13.73
N SER A 298 -4.24 13.09 12.51
CA SER A 298 -3.80 13.75 11.27
C SER A 298 -4.96 14.41 10.52
N VAL A 299 -4.69 15.62 10.03
CA VAL A 299 -5.54 16.37 9.10
C VAL A 299 -4.76 16.85 7.87
N HIS A 300 -3.57 16.30 7.65
CA HIS A 300 -2.63 16.81 6.63
C HIS A 300 -2.95 16.34 5.20
N THR A 301 -3.96 15.47 5.06
CA THR A 301 -4.61 15.15 3.79
C THR A 301 -5.94 15.92 3.74
N ASP A 302 -5.94 17.05 3.04
CA ASP A 302 -7.06 18.01 3.03
C ASP A 302 -7.68 18.14 1.63
N HIS A 303 -8.34 19.26 1.32
CA HIS A 303 -8.97 19.42 0.01
C HIS A 303 -7.95 19.52 -1.14
N GLU A 304 -6.73 19.98 -0.88
CA GLU A 304 -5.81 20.44 -1.92
C GLU A 304 -4.52 19.63 -2.00
N HIS A 305 -4.08 18.95 -0.93
CA HIS A 305 -2.80 18.26 -0.95
C HIS A 305 -2.71 16.93 -0.17
N ASN A 306 -1.63 16.18 -0.44
CA ASN A 306 -1.28 14.89 0.16
C ASN A 306 -2.25 13.74 -0.12
N HIS A 307 -2.83 13.72 -1.32
CA HIS A 307 -3.59 12.56 -1.79
C HIS A 307 -2.69 11.60 -2.53
N LEU A 308 -2.76 10.32 -2.16
CA LEU A 308 -2.19 9.23 -2.93
C LEU A 308 -3.19 8.07 -3.03
N TYR A 309 -3.53 7.70 -4.25
CA TYR A 309 -4.35 6.53 -4.55
C TYR A 309 -3.60 5.54 -5.42
N PHE A 310 -3.85 4.25 -5.21
CA PHE A 310 -3.29 3.16 -5.99
C PHE A 310 -4.40 2.38 -6.70
N LEU A 311 -4.17 2.00 -7.96
CA LEU A 311 -5.07 1.18 -8.76
C LEU A 311 -4.31 0.05 -9.44
N CYS A 312 -4.64 -1.19 -9.09
CA CYS A 312 -4.22 -2.37 -9.83
C CYS A 312 -5.34 -2.89 -10.75
N SER A 313 -4.99 -3.36 -11.94
CA SER A 313 -5.95 -3.90 -12.91
C SER A 313 -6.58 -5.22 -12.50
N ASN A 314 -5.96 -5.99 -11.59
CA ASN A 314 -6.51 -7.23 -11.05
C ASN A 314 -7.58 -6.99 -9.97
N GLN A 315 -7.47 -5.88 -9.23
CA GLN A 315 -8.36 -5.51 -8.13
C GLN A 315 -9.49 -4.56 -8.58
N GLY A 316 -9.17 -3.65 -9.50
CA GLY A 316 -10.14 -2.78 -10.17
C GLY A 316 -10.78 -1.69 -9.30
N ARG A 317 -10.21 -1.37 -8.13
CA ARG A 317 -10.64 -0.29 -7.23
C ARG A 317 -9.46 0.55 -6.75
N LEU A 318 -9.69 1.82 -6.45
CA LEU A 318 -8.71 2.73 -5.86
C LEU A 318 -8.54 2.43 -4.37
N GLU A 319 -7.30 2.17 -3.96
CA GLU A 319 -6.87 2.07 -2.56
C GLU A 319 -6.32 3.44 -2.10
N ALA A 320 -6.79 3.93 -0.95
CA ALA A 320 -6.23 5.12 -0.30
C ALA A 320 -4.95 4.76 0.48
N PHE A 321 -3.97 5.64 0.44
CA PHE A 321 -2.63 5.42 0.99
C PHE A 321 -2.26 6.53 1.99
N PRO A 322 -1.76 6.24 3.20
CA PRO A 322 -1.24 7.27 4.11
C PRO A 322 0.05 7.88 3.57
N TRP A 323 0.04 9.15 3.18
CA TRP A 323 1.22 9.85 2.65
C TRP A 323 1.43 11.14 3.44
N ASP A 324 2.63 11.31 4.01
CA ASP A 324 3.01 12.53 4.75
C ASP A 324 1.99 12.89 5.85
N ALA A 325 1.73 11.95 6.76
CA ALA A 325 0.58 12.05 7.66
C ALA A 325 0.68 13.20 8.67
N ASN A 326 1.87 13.60 9.11
CA ASN A 326 2.05 14.66 10.10
C ASN A 326 1.17 14.51 11.36
N SER A 327 1.21 13.30 11.92
CA SER A 327 0.39 12.87 13.06
C SER A 327 0.92 13.34 14.42
N PHE A 328 0.22 12.96 15.49
CA PHE A 328 0.65 13.10 16.88
C PHE A 328 0.96 14.55 17.30
N GLY A 329 0.05 15.45 16.96
CA GLY A 329 0.10 16.84 17.41
C GLY A 329 1.12 17.70 16.69
N MET A 330 1.45 17.37 15.44
CA MET A 330 2.25 18.27 14.61
C MET A 330 1.48 19.56 14.29
N HIS A 331 0.21 19.43 13.90
CA HIS A 331 -0.64 20.56 13.45
C HIS A 331 -1.83 20.87 14.37
N ILE A 332 -2.36 19.85 15.08
CA ILE A 332 -3.65 19.94 15.79
C ILE A 332 -3.57 19.41 17.21
N THR A 333 -4.49 19.83 18.08
CA THR A 333 -4.57 19.36 19.47
C THR A 333 -5.15 17.94 19.55
N PRO A 334 -4.89 17.18 20.63
CA PRO A 334 -5.36 15.78 20.75
C PRO A 334 -6.89 15.64 20.81
N ASP A 335 -7.62 16.72 21.09
CA ASP A 335 -9.09 16.79 21.14
C ASP A 335 -9.72 17.28 19.82
N VAL A 336 -9.02 17.13 18.69
CA VAL A 336 -9.61 17.36 17.36
C VAL A 336 -10.80 16.45 17.12
N ASP A 337 -11.89 17.01 16.59
CA ASP A 337 -13.11 16.27 16.29
C ASP A 337 -12.88 15.14 15.27
N VAL A 338 -13.73 14.12 15.34
CA VAL A 338 -13.55 12.86 14.59
C VAL A 338 -14.15 12.92 13.19
N ASP A 339 -15.35 13.48 13.04
CA ASP A 339 -16.13 13.46 11.80
C ASP A 339 -15.80 14.65 10.89
N MET A 340 -14.51 14.84 10.63
CA MET A 340 -14.00 15.90 9.77
C MET A 340 -14.34 15.63 8.29
N VAL A 341 -14.81 16.66 7.60
CA VAL A 341 -15.10 16.64 6.17
C VAL A 341 -13.96 17.36 5.45
N LEU A 342 -12.83 16.67 5.33
CA LEU A 342 -11.57 17.25 4.83
C LEU A 342 -11.54 17.42 3.30
N PHE A 343 -12.24 16.55 2.57
CA PHE A 343 -12.22 16.50 1.11
C PHE A 343 -13.47 15.80 0.54
N PRO A 344 -13.78 15.92 -0.77
CA PRO A 344 -15.03 15.43 -1.36
C PRO A 344 -15.28 13.93 -1.20
N LEU A 345 -14.26 13.07 -1.29
CA LEU A 345 -14.46 11.64 -1.05
C LEU A 345 -14.83 11.35 0.43
N MET A 346 -14.22 12.06 1.39
CA MET A 346 -14.60 11.96 2.80
C MET A 346 -16.03 12.45 3.04
N ASP A 347 -16.45 13.52 2.34
CA ASP A 347 -17.84 13.98 2.32
C ASP A 347 -18.79 12.84 1.90
N ARG A 348 -18.47 12.12 0.82
CA ARG A 348 -19.31 11.01 0.33
C ARG A 348 -19.32 9.82 1.29
N ALA A 349 -18.17 9.47 1.86
CA ALA A 349 -18.03 8.36 2.80
C ALA A 349 -18.87 8.58 4.07
N THR A 350 -18.74 9.76 4.67
CA THR A 350 -19.43 10.14 5.93
C THR A 350 -20.94 10.28 5.80
N ARG A 351 -21.49 10.41 4.58
CA ARG A 351 -22.95 10.37 4.35
C ARG A 351 -23.54 8.96 4.47
N ASN A 352 -22.73 7.90 4.45
CA ASN A 352 -23.18 6.54 4.71
C ASN A 352 -22.90 6.16 6.18
N PRO A 353 -23.90 6.18 7.07
CA PRO A 353 -23.69 5.88 8.49
C PRO A 353 -23.16 4.45 8.73
N ARG A 354 -23.39 3.51 7.81
CA ARG A 354 -22.82 2.14 7.90
C ARG A 354 -21.30 2.16 7.74
N TRP A 355 -20.79 3.00 6.85
CA TRP A 355 -19.36 3.20 6.67
C TRP A 355 -18.74 3.91 7.87
N VAL A 356 -19.40 4.93 8.42
CA VAL A 356 -18.98 5.62 9.65
C VAL A 356 -18.87 4.63 10.82
N HIS A 357 -19.88 3.75 10.97
CA HIS A 357 -19.84 2.69 11.97
C HIS A 357 -18.67 1.71 11.74
N ARG A 358 -18.44 1.28 10.49
CA ARG A 358 -17.33 0.39 10.14
C ARG A 358 -15.96 1.01 10.45
N ARG A 359 -15.76 2.29 10.10
CA ARG A 359 -14.59 3.08 10.49
C ARG A 359 -14.41 3.11 12.01
N ASN A 360 -15.49 3.30 12.76
CA ASN A 360 -15.44 3.35 14.22
C ASN A 360 -15.09 1.97 14.85
N GLN A 361 -15.52 0.86 14.25
CA GLN A 361 -15.07 -0.48 14.66
C GLN A 361 -13.55 -0.66 14.48
N LEU A 362 -13.02 -0.23 13.32
CA LEU A 362 -11.59 -0.28 13.05
C LEU A 362 -10.80 0.61 14.02
N LEU A 363 -11.31 1.81 14.30
CA LEU A 363 -10.73 2.71 15.28
C LEU A 363 -10.73 2.12 16.69
N GLN A 364 -11.83 1.48 17.11
CA GLN A 364 -11.90 0.78 18.39
C GLN A 364 -10.81 -0.30 18.48
N GLY A 365 -10.66 -1.13 17.44
CA GLY A 365 -9.61 -2.15 17.38
C GLY A 365 -8.21 -1.58 17.56
N LEU A 366 -7.91 -0.44 16.91
CA LEU A 366 -6.65 0.27 17.11
C LEU A 366 -6.48 0.75 18.57
N LEU A 367 -7.51 1.35 19.17
CA LEU A 367 -7.46 1.86 20.55
C LEU A 367 -7.35 0.75 21.61
N GLU A 368 -7.77 -0.46 21.29
CA GLU A 368 -7.63 -1.65 22.14
C GLU A 368 -6.30 -2.38 21.89
N GLY A 369 -5.69 -2.18 20.71
CA GLY A 369 -4.40 -2.72 20.28
C GLY A 369 -3.30 -1.65 20.18
N ALA A 370 -2.87 -1.35 18.95
CA ALA A 370 -1.65 -0.58 18.67
C ALA A 370 -1.64 0.88 19.13
N LEU A 371 -2.81 1.50 19.28
CA LEU A 371 -2.96 2.88 19.80
C LEU A 371 -3.34 2.93 21.28
N LYS A 372 -3.42 1.78 21.96
CA LYS A 372 -3.59 1.74 23.42
C LYS A 372 -2.36 2.36 24.09
N PRO A 373 -2.49 3.25 25.10
CA PRO A 373 -1.37 4.02 25.63
C PRO A 373 -0.18 3.15 26.05
N GLU A 374 -0.40 2.06 26.80
CA GLU A 374 0.70 1.21 27.26
C GLU A 374 1.37 0.41 26.13
N ALA A 375 0.66 0.13 25.04
CA ALA A 375 1.22 -0.53 23.87
C ALA A 375 2.03 0.46 23.02
N LEU A 376 1.45 1.63 22.74
CA LEU A 376 2.07 2.65 21.91
C LEU A 376 3.27 3.29 22.61
N GLU A 377 3.20 3.55 23.91
CA GLU A 377 4.32 4.09 24.69
C GLU A 377 5.51 3.12 24.69
N ARG A 378 5.28 1.80 24.86
CA ARG A 378 6.34 0.79 24.76
C ARG A 378 6.98 0.78 23.37
N ARG A 379 6.17 0.92 22.31
CA ARG A 379 6.67 1.01 20.93
C ARG A 379 7.50 2.28 20.72
N ILE A 380 7.03 3.42 21.22
CA ILE A 380 7.76 4.69 21.19
C ILE A 380 9.11 4.53 21.92
N ASP A 381 9.12 3.96 23.12
CA ASP A 381 10.35 3.78 23.91
C ASP A 381 11.36 2.87 23.19
N ALA A 382 10.90 1.77 22.60
CA ALA A 382 11.76 0.86 21.84
C ALA A 382 12.39 1.55 20.63
N GLU A 383 11.60 2.32 19.87
CA GLU A 383 12.09 3.03 18.69
C GLU A 383 12.99 4.21 19.04
N VAL A 384 12.65 4.98 20.08
CA VAL A 384 13.52 6.04 20.59
C VAL A 384 14.84 5.45 21.07
N ALA A 385 14.83 4.35 21.82
CA ALA A 385 16.06 3.70 22.26
C ALA A 385 16.93 3.24 21.07
N ARG A 386 16.31 2.76 19.99
CA ARG A 386 17.00 2.39 18.74
C ARG A 386 17.61 3.60 18.04
N LEU A 387 16.93 4.75 18.04
CA LEU A 387 17.36 5.98 17.38
C LEU A 387 18.31 6.84 18.23
N ARG A 388 18.28 6.69 19.56
CA ARG A 388 18.91 7.60 20.52
C ARG A 388 20.39 7.87 20.24
N PRO A 389 21.25 6.86 19.96
CA PRO A 389 22.67 7.13 19.69
C PRO A 389 22.90 8.05 18.49
N ASP A 390 22.04 7.96 17.47
CA ASP A 390 22.13 8.79 16.26
C ASP A 390 21.48 10.16 16.45
N LEU A 391 20.41 10.26 17.24
CA LEU A 391 19.79 11.54 17.60
C LEU A 391 20.70 12.38 18.51
N ASP A 392 21.36 11.76 19.50
CA ASP A 392 22.29 12.44 20.40
C ASP A 392 23.54 12.97 19.66
N ALA A 393 23.90 12.35 18.52
CA ALA A 393 25.00 12.80 17.67
C ALA A 393 24.57 13.83 16.60
N ASP A 394 23.27 14.06 16.42
CA ASP A 394 22.73 14.92 15.37
C ASP A 394 22.70 16.40 15.81
N VAL A 395 23.79 17.11 15.57
CA VAL A 395 23.85 18.56 15.86
C VAL A 395 22.85 19.41 15.05
N ASN A 396 22.16 18.82 14.08
CA ASN A 396 21.19 19.49 13.19
C ASN A 396 19.74 19.10 13.50
N LEU A 397 19.43 18.63 14.71
CA LEU A 397 18.05 18.38 15.15
C LEU A 397 17.15 19.59 14.93
N ASN A 398 15.99 19.33 14.36
CA ASN A 398 15.01 20.35 14.02
C ASN A 398 13.60 19.77 13.93
N SER A 399 12.61 20.66 14.01
CA SER A 399 11.24 20.39 13.62
C SER A 399 10.74 21.48 12.68
N ILE A 400 9.59 21.23 12.07
CA ILE A 400 8.80 22.24 11.41
C ILE A 400 7.94 22.93 12.47
N GLU A 401 8.09 24.24 12.62
CA GLU A 401 7.28 25.05 13.54
C GLU A 401 6.68 26.25 12.82
N PHE A 402 5.44 26.56 13.17
CA PHE A 402 4.80 27.80 12.78
C PHE A 402 5.21 28.91 13.73
N THR A 403 5.78 29.94 13.16
CA THR A 403 6.18 31.15 13.89
C THR A 403 5.38 32.34 13.37
N HIS A 404 5.51 33.49 14.04
CA HIS A 404 4.91 34.74 13.54
C HIS A 404 5.48 35.17 12.19
N ALA A 405 6.63 34.61 11.76
CA ALA A 405 7.22 34.83 10.45
C ALA A 405 6.83 33.77 9.40
N GLY A 406 5.92 32.85 9.74
CA GLY A 406 5.48 31.73 8.91
C GLY A 406 6.08 30.39 9.34
N LEU A 407 5.86 29.37 8.50
CA LEU A 407 6.36 28.02 8.70
C LEU A 407 7.87 27.95 8.46
N LEU A 408 8.63 27.57 9.49
CA LEU A 408 10.09 27.57 9.46
C LEU A 408 10.66 26.30 10.09
N SER A 409 11.89 25.98 9.68
CA SER A 409 12.71 24.99 10.37
C SER A 409 13.19 25.56 11.71
N TYR A 410 12.80 24.94 12.82
CA TYR A 410 13.17 25.36 14.16
C TYR A 410 14.19 24.37 14.76
N PRO A 411 15.39 24.80 15.16
CA PRO A 411 16.39 23.90 15.70
C PRO A 411 16.10 23.49 17.14
N TRP A 412 16.50 22.29 17.52
CA TRP A 412 16.34 21.75 18.87
C TRP A 412 17.66 21.25 19.44
N SER A 413 17.76 21.30 20.77
CA SER A 413 18.89 20.77 21.52
C SER A 413 18.78 19.26 21.59
N VAL A 414 19.91 18.55 21.58
CA VAL A 414 19.95 17.11 21.93
C VAL A 414 19.42 16.87 23.35
N LEU A 415 19.48 17.89 24.21
CA LEU A 415 18.91 17.85 25.56
C LEU A 415 17.38 17.88 25.58
N ASP A 416 16.72 18.31 24.49
CA ASP A 416 15.26 18.41 24.40
C ASP A 416 14.60 17.08 24.00
N ILE A 417 15.38 16.04 23.67
CA ILE A 417 14.84 14.76 23.17
C ILE A 417 13.87 14.12 24.17
N ASP A 418 14.25 14.04 25.45
CA ASP A 418 13.43 13.40 26.48
C ASP A 418 12.11 14.16 26.73
N ASP A 419 12.15 15.49 26.67
CA ASP A 419 10.95 16.34 26.75
C ASP A 419 10.04 16.10 25.55
N LYS A 420 10.60 15.91 24.34
CA LYS A 420 9.82 15.61 23.14
C LYS A 420 9.19 14.21 23.20
N VAL A 421 9.85 13.24 23.82
CA VAL A 421 9.25 11.93 24.10
C VAL A 421 8.08 12.08 25.06
N ALA A 422 8.25 12.83 26.15
CA ALA A 422 7.17 13.08 27.11
C ALA A 422 5.97 13.81 26.47
N GLU A 423 6.22 14.82 25.62
CA GLU A 423 5.19 15.54 24.84
C GLU A 423 4.38 14.57 23.97
N LEU A 424 5.06 13.67 23.24
CA LEU A 424 4.42 12.66 22.40
C LEU A 424 3.55 11.70 23.22
N LYS A 425 4.05 11.18 24.34
CA LYS A 425 3.29 10.27 25.20
C LYS A 425 2.06 10.94 25.83
N ALA A 426 2.20 12.20 26.27
CA ALA A 426 1.09 12.98 26.80
C ALA A 426 -0.01 13.21 25.75
N TYR A 427 0.38 13.47 24.49
CA TYR A 427 -0.54 13.55 23.36
C TYR A 427 -1.30 12.24 23.18
N VAL A 428 -0.59 11.10 23.13
CA VAL A 428 -1.18 9.76 22.97
C VAL A 428 -2.24 9.49 24.04
N GLY A 429 -1.92 9.68 25.32
CA GLY A 429 -2.86 9.42 26.41
C GLY A 429 -4.09 10.34 26.39
N THR A 430 -3.94 11.59 25.93
CA THR A 430 -5.06 12.52 25.79
C THR A 430 -5.94 12.18 24.60
N ARG A 431 -5.33 11.89 23.44
CA ARG A 431 -6.04 11.50 22.22
C ARG A 431 -6.83 10.21 22.44
N TRP A 432 -6.22 9.22 23.08
CA TRP A 432 -6.88 7.96 23.39
C TRP A 432 -8.13 8.14 24.26
N ARG A 433 -8.04 8.94 25.33
CA ARG A 433 -9.19 9.24 26.21
C ARG A 433 -10.31 9.97 25.46
N PHE A 434 -9.96 10.95 24.63
CA PHE A 434 -10.91 11.68 23.80
C PHE A 434 -11.65 10.73 22.84
N LEU A 435 -10.91 9.86 22.13
CA LEU A 435 -11.50 8.92 21.20
C LEU A 435 -12.32 7.83 21.89
N ARG A 436 -11.91 7.35 23.07
CA ARG A 436 -12.74 6.43 23.87
C ARG A 436 -14.07 7.07 24.25
N ALA A 437 -14.06 8.30 24.74
CA ALA A 437 -15.30 9.03 25.04
C ALA A 437 -16.19 9.17 23.80
N TYR A 438 -15.60 9.44 22.63
CA TYR A 438 -16.32 9.46 21.35
C TYR A 438 -16.90 8.09 20.99
N LEU A 439 -16.24 6.96 21.23
CA LEU A 439 -16.80 5.64 20.89
C LEU A 439 -17.80 5.12 21.94
N ASP A 440 -17.72 5.62 23.17
CA ASP A 440 -18.60 5.24 24.27
C ASP A 440 -19.97 5.97 24.20
N ASP A 441 -20.07 7.11 23.49
CA ASP A 441 -21.30 7.93 23.35
C ASP A 441 -22.36 7.31 22.41
N ALA A 442 -22.96 6.20 22.85
CA ALA A 442 -24.15 5.60 22.24
C ALA A 442 -25.40 5.96 23.04
N ARG A 443 -26.36 6.64 22.42
CA ARG A 443 -27.58 7.12 23.09
C ARG A 443 -28.84 6.78 22.30
N VAL A 444 -29.93 6.55 23.02
CA VAL A 444 -31.23 6.17 22.45
C VAL A 444 -32.37 6.85 23.20
N ALA A 445 -33.40 7.25 22.47
CA ALA A 445 -34.73 7.57 23.00
C ALA A 445 -35.74 6.60 22.37
N VAL A 446 -36.71 6.15 23.16
CA VAL A 446 -37.71 5.16 22.73
C VAL A 446 -39.09 5.65 23.09
N GLU A 447 -39.97 5.68 22.09
CA GLU A 447 -41.37 6.09 22.24
C GLU A 447 -42.27 5.07 21.54
N PRO A 448 -43.50 4.84 22.02
CA PRO A 448 -44.49 4.08 21.26
C PRO A 448 -44.69 4.73 19.88
N ASP A 449 -44.75 3.94 18.81
CA ASP A 449 -45.02 4.50 17.49
C ASP A 449 -46.49 4.96 17.40
N PRO A 450 -46.76 6.28 17.23
CA PRO A 450 -48.13 6.79 17.17
C PRO A 450 -48.91 6.25 15.97
N GLU A 451 -48.22 5.79 14.92
CA GLU A 451 -48.85 5.30 13.69
C GLU A 451 -49.14 3.79 13.72
N LEU A 452 -48.48 3.03 14.60
CA LEU A 452 -48.55 1.56 14.58
C LEU A 452 -48.47 0.97 16.01
N PRO A 453 -49.63 0.65 16.61
CA PRO A 453 -49.69 0.07 17.96
C PRO A 453 -48.86 -1.20 18.11
N GLY A 454 -48.19 -1.34 19.26
CA GLY A 454 -47.31 -2.48 19.54
C GLY A 454 -45.91 -2.37 18.93
N THR A 455 -45.56 -1.24 18.31
CA THR A 455 -44.23 -0.95 17.77
C THR A 455 -43.64 0.30 18.41
N SER A 456 -42.33 0.50 18.24
CA SER A 456 -41.58 1.61 18.84
C SER A 456 -40.93 2.48 17.77
N ARG A 457 -40.90 3.79 18.00
CA ARG A 457 -39.95 4.71 17.37
C ARG A 457 -38.71 4.79 18.24
N VAL A 458 -37.58 4.36 17.69
CA VAL A 458 -36.27 4.42 18.34
C VAL A 458 -35.44 5.50 17.67
N THR A 459 -35.12 6.54 18.42
CA THR A 459 -34.26 7.64 18.00
C THR A 459 -32.85 7.37 18.52
N VAL A 460 -31.89 7.14 17.64
CA VAL A 460 -30.48 6.93 17.99
C VAL A 460 -29.71 8.22 17.78
N PHE A 461 -28.94 8.62 18.79
CA PHE A 461 -28.13 9.84 18.79
C PHE A 461 -26.84 9.64 19.58
N GLY A 462 -25.99 10.67 19.61
CA GLY A 462 -24.58 10.49 19.94
C GLY A 462 -23.80 10.02 18.72
N THR A 463 -22.60 9.50 18.95
CA THR A 463 -21.56 9.26 17.94
C THR A 463 -21.41 7.78 17.59
N ALA A 464 -21.92 6.88 18.45
CA ALA A 464 -21.83 5.43 18.28
C ALA A 464 -23.19 4.79 17.97
N GLY A 465 -23.15 3.71 17.18
CA GLY A 465 -24.32 2.88 16.91
C GLY A 465 -24.81 2.12 18.15
N VAL A 466 -26.07 1.71 18.11
CA VAL A 466 -26.74 0.95 19.18
C VAL A 466 -27.23 -0.37 18.61
N ARG A 467 -26.96 -1.47 19.31
CA ARG A 467 -27.65 -2.74 19.08
C ARG A 467 -28.95 -2.77 19.87
N VAL A 468 -30.01 -3.22 19.22
CA VAL A 468 -31.33 -3.44 19.82
C VAL A 468 -31.65 -4.93 19.80
N GLU A 469 -32.20 -5.42 20.91
CA GLU A 469 -32.64 -6.80 21.09
C GLU A 469 -34.00 -6.83 21.78
N GLN A 470 -34.79 -7.90 21.56
CA GLN A 470 -35.96 -8.15 22.40
C GLN A 470 -35.53 -8.89 23.67
N ALA A 471 -36.07 -8.49 24.81
CA ALA A 471 -35.90 -9.20 26.08
C ALA A 471 -36.39 -10.66 26.04
N SER A 472 -37.28 -10.99 25.10
CA SER A 472 -37.78 -12.35 24.84
C SER A 472 -36.81 -13.23 24.05
N GLY A 473 -35.79 -12.66 23.41
CA GLY A 473 -34.91 -13.35 22.46
C GLY A 473 -35.50 -13.56 21.06
N LEU A 474 -36.70 -13.05 20.78
CA LEU A 474 -37.33 -13.15 19.46
C LEU A 474 -36.60 -12.30 18.42
N ALA A 475 -36.59 -12.77 17.18
CA ALA A 475 -36.03 -12.05 16.05
C ALA A 475 -36.72 -10.69 15.85
N LEU A 476 -35.91 -9.65 15.69
CA LEU A 476 -36.39 -8.30 15.45
C LEU A 476 -36.70 -8.06 13.97
N ARG A 477 -37.72 -7.24 13.75
CA ARG A 477 -37.97 -6.57 12.48
C ARG A 477 -37.81 -5.06 12.71
N THR A 478 -37.15 -4.41 11.79
CA THR A 478 -36.91 -2.95 11.79
C THR A 478 -36.99 -2.41 10.38
N ASP A 479 -37.21 -1.10 10.23
CA ASP A 479 -37.01 -0.37 8.95
C ASP A 479 -35.56 0.14 8.76
N ALA A 480 -34.64 -0.32 9.60
CA ALA A 480 -33.20 -0.13 9.45
C ALA A 480 -32.63 -0.86 8.21
N TRP A 481 -31.32 -1.09 8.18
CA TRP A 481 -30.69 -1.80 7.07
C TRP A 481 -31.03 -3.29 7.09
N ALA A 482 -31.52 -3.81 5.96
CA ALA A 482 -31.90 -5.21 5.81
C ALA A 482 -30.78 -6.23 6.06
N GLY A 483 -29.50 -5.82 6.07
CA GLY A 483 -28.36 -6.70 6.37
C GLY A 483 -28.22 -7.05 7.85
N ASP A 484 -28.55 -6.13 8.75
CA ASP A 484 -28.51 -6.35 10.21
C ASP A 484 -29.65 -5.55 10.87
N PRO A 485 -30.82 -6.18 11.13
CA PRO A 485 -31.97 -5.50 11.73
C PRO A 485 -31.75 -5.14 13.22
N THR A 486 -30.66 -5.59 13.83
CA THR A 486 -30.35 -5.26 15.24
C THR A 486 -29.53 -3.99 15.36
N LEU A 487 -28.92 -3.51 14.28
CA LEU A 487 -28.01 -2.37 14.31
C LEU A 487 -28.72 -1.07 13.91
N LEU A 488 -28.80 -0.13 14.86
CA LEU A 488 -29.35 1.21 14.67
C LEU A 488 -28.21 2.24 14.76
N LEU A 489 -28.16 3.20 13.84
CA LEU A 489 -27.01 4.09 13.67
C LEU A 489 -27.40 5.56 13.88
N PRO A 490 -26.55 6.41 14.48
CA PRO A 490 -26.76 7.84 14.46
C PRO A 490 -26.43 8.42 13.06
N GLY A 491 -26.84 9.67 12.84
CA GLY A 491 -26.49 10.44 11.66
C GLY A 491 -25.48 11.53 11.96
N LEU A 492 -25.08 12.24 10.90
CA LEU A 492 -24.25 13.44 10.94
C LEU A 492 -25.02 14.64 10.39
N SER A 493 -24.70 15.85 10.86
CA SER A 493 -25.37 17.10 10.50
C SER A 493 -24.99 17.60 9.10
N GLU A 494 -25.94 18.22 8.39
CA GLU A 494 -25.68 18.93 7.12
C GLU A 494 -24.90 20.23 7.35
N GLU A 495 -25.22 20.97 8.41
CA GLU A 495 -24.42 22.11 8.83
C GLU A 495 -23.07 21.62 9.40
N LEU A 496 -21.97 22.18 8.89
CA LEU A 496 -20.63 21.86 9.34
C LEU A 496 -20.15 22.92 10.34
N THR A 497 -19.59 22.48 11.45
CA THR A 497 -18.98 23.35 12.45
C THR A 497 -17.52 23.61 12.09
N GLU A 498 -17.08 24.85 12.24
CA GLU A 498 -15.67 25.22 12.08
C GLU A 498 -14.88 24.83 13.34
N TYR A 499 -13.82 24.07 13.15
CA TYR A 499 -12.87 23.75 14.21
C TYR A 499 -11.79 24.83 14.28
N ASN A 500 -11.78 25.60 15.38
CA ASN A 500 -10.84 26.72 15.60
C ASN A 500 -9.85 26.47 16.74
N LYS A 501 -9.74 25.22 17.23
CA LYS A 501 -8.75 24.88 18.27
C LYS A 501 -7.40 24.57 17.62
N PHE A 502 -6.72 25.64 17.24
CA PHE A 502 -5.30 25.53 16.91
C PHE A 502 -4.48 25.41 18.19
N ASN A 503 -3.31 24.83 18.07
CA ASN A 503 -2.27 25.08 19.04
C ASN A 503 -1.90 26.58 18.89
N PHE A 504 -2.49 27.45 19.71
CA PHE A 504 -2.39 28.92 19.57
C PHE A 504 -0.94 29.44 19.55
N ASP A 505 0.01 28.64 20.04
CA ASP A 505 1.45 28.95 19.96
C ASP A 505 2.05 28.75 18.56
N ARG A 506 1.38 27.99 17.68
CA ARG A 506 1.87 27.53 16.37
C ARG A 506 0.99 27.94 15.18
N GLY A 507 0.30 29.08 15.23
CA GLY A 507 -0.11 29.91 14.08
C GLY A 507 -0.58 29.31 12.72
N PHE A 508 -1.15 28.11 12.64
CA PHE A 508 -1.66 27.54 11.37
C PHE A 508 -3.04 28.12 11.01
N PRO A 509 -3.24 28.77 9.86
CA PRO A 509 -4.58 29.15 9.40
C PRO A 509 -5.16 28.03 8.53
N GLY A 510 -5.82 27.04 9.15
CA GLY A 510 -6.55 25.99 8.43
C GLY A 510 -8.00 25.89 8.92
N ARG A 511 -8.97 26.43 8.18
CA ARG A 511 -10.38 26.28 8.57
C ARG A 511 -10.84 24.87 8.26
N TYR A 512 -10.90 24.04 9.29
CA TYR A 512 -11.41 22.69 9.15
C TYR A 512 -12.88 22.61 9.53
N HIS A 513 -13.61 21.79 8.80
CA HIS A 513 -15.03 21.60 8.99
C HIS A 513 -15.31 20.17 9.44
N PHE A 514 -16.18 20.01 10.44
CA PHE A 514 -16.64 18.70 10.89
C PHE A 514 -18.15 18.68 11.02
N ALA A 515 -18.73 17.50 10.82
CA ALA A 515 -20.16 17.29 11.01
C ALA A 515 -20.43 16.89 12.46
N GLN A 516 -21.50 17.44 13.04
CA GLN A 516 -21.93 17.11 14.39
C GLN A 516 -22.83 15.86 14.38
N PRO A 517 -22.84 15.07 15.46
CA PRO A 517 -23.78 13.96 15.57
C PRO A 517 -25.23 14.47 15.61
N THR A 518 -26.11 13.85 14.81
CA THR A 518 -27.55 14.16 14.78
C THR A 518 -28.40 12.89 14.81
N PRO A 519 -29.62 12.93 15.36
CA PRO A 519 -30.41 11.73 15.52
C PRO A 519 -30.90 11.12 14.20
N LEU A 520 -30.97 9.79 14.15
CA LEU A 520 -31.76 9.05 13.16
C LEU A 520 -32.87 8.27 13.87
N VAL A 521 -34.02 8.18 13.22
CA VAL A 521 -35.23 7.53 13.78
C VAL A 521 -35.53 6.26 13.00
N TYR A 522 -35.79 5.20 13.75
CA TYR A 522 -36.10 3.87 13.24
C TYR A 522 -37.43 3.38 13.82
N ARG A 523 -38.18 2.62 13.03
CA ARG A 523 -39.31 1.83 13.48
C ARG A 523 -38.85 0.43 13.85
N VAL A 524 -39.11 0.04 15.10
CA VAL A 524 -38.82 -1.29 15.64
C VAL A 524 -40.13 -1.99 15.97
N TYR A 525 -40.36 -3.19 15.42
CA TYR A 525 -41.63 -3.91 15.54
C TYR A 525 -41.74 -4.68 16.86
N ALA A 526 -41.60 -3.97 17.98
CA ALA A 526 -41.83 -4.43 19.34
C ALA A 526 -42.15 -3.25 20.26
N ALA A 527 -42.82 -3.50 21.39
CA ALA A 527 -43.17 -2.47 22.37
C ALA A 527 -41.93 -1.95 23.13
N PRO A 528 -41.90 -0.68 23.57
CA PRO A 528 -40.72 -0.07 24.20
C PRO A 528 -40.14 -0.87 25.38
N GLU A 529 -40.99 -1.40 26.24
CA GLU A 529 -40.62 -2.18 27.43
C GLU A 529 -39.93 -3.52 27.10
N ALA A 530 -40.17 -4.04 25.90
CA ALA A 530 -39.58 -5.28 25.42
C ALA A 530 -38.18 -5.10 24.84
N LEU A 531 -37.72 -3.85 24.64
CA LEU A 531 -36.44 -3.57 24.00
C LEU A 531 -35.30 -3.46 25.02
N ARG A 532 -34.12 -3.94 24.63
CA ARG A 532 -32.85 -3.75 25.33
C ARG A 532 -31.84 -3.18 24.34
N PHE A 533 -30.94 -2.34 24.85
CA PHE A 533 -29.99 -1.61 24.03
C PHE A 533 -28.58 -1.75 24.58
N SER A 534 -27.61 -1.88 23.67
CA SER A 534 -26.19 -1.84 24.00
C SER A 534 -25.43 -1.02 22.96
N ASN A 535 -24.31 -0.42 23.36
CA ASN A 535 -23.38 0.22 22.44
C ASN A 535 -22.88 -0.84 21.43
N ALA A 536 -23.04 -0.56 20.14
CA ALA A 536 -22.72 -1.53 19.08
C ALA A 536 -21.21 -1.79 18.91
N LEU A 537 -20.37 -0.95 19.51
CA LEU A 537 -18.91 -1.04 19.50
C LEU A 537 -18.41 -1.72 20.79
N THR A 538 -18.83 -1.22 21.95
CA THR A 538 -18.27 -1.67 23.25
C THR A 538 -19.09 -2.74 23.95
N GLY A 539 -20.33 -2.99 23.52
CA GLY A 539 -21.26 -3.89 24.19
C GLY A 539 -21.82 -3.37 25.51
N ALA A 540 -21.43 -2.17 25.96
CA ALA A 540 -21.95 -1.57 27.18
C ALA A 540 -23.46 -1.34 27.10
N ALA A 541 -24.20 -1.64 28.17
CA ALA A 541 -25.65 -1.42 28.20
C ALA A 541 -26.00 0.08 28.05
N VAL A 542 -27.01 0.38 27.24
CA VAL A 542 -27.49 1.75 27.01
C VAL A 542 -28.91 1.88 27.56
N THR A 543 -29.12 2.87 28.43
CA THR A 543 -30.45 3.15 28.99
C THR A 543 -31.15 4.22 28.15
N PRO A 544 -32.42 3.99 27.75
CA PRO A 544 -33.20 5.01 27.05
C PRO A 544 -33.30 6.32 27.85
N GLN A 545 -33.22 7.45 27.15
CA GLN A 545 -33.36 8.79 27.71
C GLN A 545 -34.22 9.68 26.79
N ALA A 546 -34.45 10.95 27.17
CA ALA A 546 -35.23 11.87 26.35
C ALA A 546 -34.52 12.20 25.02
N ALA A 547 -35.29 12.31 23.94
CA ALA A 547 -34.76 12.75 22.64
C ALA A 547 -34.26 14.21 22.72
N PRO A 548 -33.18 14.56 22.00
CA PRO A 548 -32.64 15.92 22.03
C PRO A 548 -33.61 16.92 21.36
N SER A 549 -33.84 18.07 22.00
CA SER A 549 -34.59 19.18 21.41
C SER A 549 -33.70 19.99 20.46
N GLY A 550 -34.21 20.35 19.27
CA GLY A 550 -33.49 21.23 18.33
C GLY A 550 -32.35 20.54 17.56
N ALA A 551 -32.51 19.27 17.21
CA ALA A 551 -31.53 18.54 16.40
C ALA A 551 -31.29 19.21 15.03
N LEU A 552 -30.02 19.22 14.60
CA LEU A 552 -29.63 19.72 13.29
C LEU A 552 -30.15 18.82 12.17
N ALA A 553 -30.39 19.41 10.99
CA ALA A 553 -30.74 18.65 9.80
C ALA A 553 -29.65 17.61 9.48
N THR A 554 -30.06 16.40 9.10
CA THR A 554 -29.13 15.29 8.80
C THR A 554 -28.72 15.26 7.33
N ARG A 555 -27.42 15.06 7.09
CA ARG A 555 -26.84 14.74 5.76
C ARG A 555 -26.73 13.24 5.49
N SER A 556 -26.96 12.43 6.52
CA SER A 556 -26.79 10.98 6.43
C SER A 556 -27.91 10.35 5.62
N LEU A 557 -27.53 9.50 4.67
CA LEU A 557 -28.45 8.65 3.94
C LEU A 557 -29.06 7.63 4.90
N ARG A 558 -30.35 7.31 4.75
CA ARG A 558 -30.98 6.33 5.63
C ARG A 558 -30.41 4.94 5.33
N PRO A 559 -29.98 4.16 6.34
CA PRO A 559 -29.46 2.81 6.11
C PRO A 559 -30.41 1.88 5.34
N GLY A 560 -31.73 2.06 5.52
CA GLY A 560 -32.77 1.30 4.83
C GLY A 560 -32.91 1.62 3.33
N ASP A 561 -32.40 2.76 2.86
CA ASP A 561 -32.47 3.16 1.45
C ASP A 561 -31.41 2.47 0.58
N PHE A 562 -30.43 1.82 1.21
CA PHE A 562 -29.42 1.06 0.48
C PHE A 562 -29.93 -0.34 0.13
N PRO A 563 -29.59 -0.86 -1.07
CA PRO A 563 -30.02 -2.19 -1.48
C PRO A 563 -29.53 -3.24 -0.50
N ALA A 564 -30.38 -4.21 -0.20
CA ALA A 564 -29.97 -5.40 0.53
C ALA A 564 -28.99 -6.21 -0.34
N PRO A 565 -27.90 -6.74 0.23
CA PRO A 565 -27.08 -7.70 -0.50
C PRO A 565 -27.95 -8.92 -0.85
N PRO A 566 -27.85 -9.47 -2.07
CA PRO A 566 -28.60 -10.66 -2.44
C PRO A 566 -28.13 -11.84 -1.58
N ARG A 567 -29.09 -12.64 -1.10
CA ARG A 567 -28.84 -13.72 -0.14
C ARG A 567 -28.82 -15.11 -0.76
N ASP A 568 -29.44 -15.26 -1.93
CA ASP A 568 -29.58 -16.57 -2.57
C ASP A 568 -28.42 -16.87 -3.52
N ASP A 569 -27.97 -18.12 -3.49
CA ASP A 569 -27.02 -18.67 -4.46
C ASP A 569 -27.57 -18.49 -5.89
N LEU A 570 -26.72 -18.04 -6.80
CA LEU A 570 -27.01 -18.08 -8.23
C LEU A 570 -26.66 -19.49 -8.74
N VAL A 571 -27.64 -20.25 -9.21
CA VAL A 571 -27.45 -21.65 -9.63
C VAL A 571 -27.70 -21.80 -11.13
N LEU A 572 -26.74 -22.42 -11.84
CA LEU A 572 -26.84 -22.75 -13.26
C LEU A 572 -26.88 -24.28 -13.47
N GLY A 573 -27.79 -24.68 -14.37
CA GLY A 573 -27.95 -26.06 -14.83
C GLY A 573 -28.57 -27.02 -13.80
N PRO A 574 -28.52 -28.35 -14.05
CA PRO A 574 -27.88 -29.02 -15.20
C PRO A 574 -28.54 -28.73 -16.55
N GLY A 575 -27.93 -29.17 -17.64
CA GLY A 575 -28.45 -29.00 -19.01
C GLY A 575 -27.82 -27.82 -19.75
N VAL A 576 -28.42 -27.43 -20.88
CA VAL A 576 -27.90 -26.33 -21.70
C VAL A 576 -28.38 -24.99 -21.13
N VAL A 577 -27.46 -24.08 -20.86
CA VAL A 577 -27.75 -22.69 -20.48
C VAL A 577 -27.08 -21.78 -21.50
N GLU A 578 -27.86 -20.93 -22.15
CA GLU A 578 -27.36 -19.99 -23.16
C GLU A 578 -27.30 -18.57 -22.58
N LEU A 579 -26.10 -17.98 -22.58
CA LEU A 579 -25.86 -16.63 -22.05
C LEU A 579 -25.70 -15.65 -23.21
N THR A 580 -26.66 -14.73 -23.33
CA THR A 580 -26.65 -13.64 -24.32
C THR A 580 -26.20 -12.30 -23.74
N LYS A 581 -25.99 -12.25 -22.42
CA LYS A 581 -25.51 -11.09 -21.67
C LYS A 581 -24.61 -11.57 -20.54
N ASP A 582 -23.72 -10.69 -20.09
CA ASP A 582 -22.85 -10.97 -18.95
C ASP A 582 -23.64 -11.45 -17.74
N LEU A 583 -23.15 -12.53 -17.13
CA LEU A 583 -23.65 -13.02 -15.85
C LEU A 583 -22.73 -12.50 -14.75
N LYS A 584 -23.29 -11.73 -13.81
CA LYS A 584 -22.52 -11.13 -12.72
C LYS A 584 -23.15 -11.50 -11.39
N THR A 585 -22.35 -11.96 -10.43
CA THR A 585 -22.84 -12.09 -9.04
C THR A 585 -22.58 -10.80 -8.29
N ALA A 586 -23.41 -10.52 -7.28
CA ALA A 586 -23.01 -9.52 -6.29
C ALA A 586 -21.84 -10.03 -5.45
N ARG A 587 -21.20 -9.09 -4.75
CA ARG A 587 -20.17 -9.39 -3.75
C ARG A 587 -20.73 -10.33 -2.68
N GLY A 588 -20.02 -11.44 -2.44
CA GLY A 588 -20.40 -12.46 -1.46
C GLY A 588 -21.51 -13.41 -1.91
N GLN A 589 -22.18 -13.12 -3.02
CA GLN A 589 -23.20 -14.01 -3.58
C GLN A 589 -22.52 -15.21 -4.25
N ARG A 590 -22.86 -16.42 -3.78
CA ARG A 590 -22.29 -17.65 -4.29
C ARG A 590 -22.82 -18.00 -5.68
N LEU A 591 -21.93 -18.45 -6.57
CA LEU A 591 -22.27 -19.05 -7.87
C LEU A 591 -22.09 -20.57 -7.81
N ARG A 592 -23.10 -21.33 -8.22
CA ARG A 592 -23.03 -22.79 -8.35
C ARG A 592 -23.37 -23.23 -9.77
N ILE A 593 -22.50 -24.00 -10.39
CA ILE A 593 -22.71 -24.58 -11.72
C ILE A 593 -22.73 -26.10 -11.57
N ARG A 594 -23.90 -26.70 -11.76
CA ARG A 594 -24.13 -28.13 -11.48
C ARG A 594 -23.47 -29.04 -12.51
N ALA A 595 -23.15 -30.27 -12.12
CA ALA A 595 -22.64 -31.32 -13.03
C ALA A 595 -23.50 -31.47 -14.29
N GLY A 596 -22.88 -31.73 -15.44
CA GLY A 596 -23.58 -31.93 -16.72
C GLY A 596 -24.19 -30.65 -17.32
N THR A 597 -23.77 -29.48 -16.85
CA THR A 597 -24.16 -28.20 -17.44
C THR A 597 -23.32 -27.89 -18.68
N ARG A 598 -23.96 -27.45 -19.76
CA ARG A 598 -23.31 -26.93 -20.97
C ARG A 598 -23.66 -25.44 -21.11
N LEU A 599 -22.73 -24.58 -20.77
CA LEU A 599 -22.83 -23.14 -20.89
C LEU A 599 -22.40 -22.71 -22.29
N ARG A 600 -23.33 -22.10 -23.04
CA ARG A 600 -23.08 -21.57 -24.37
C ARG A 600 -23.10 -20.04 -24.31
N LEU A 601 -21.94 -19.42 -24.47
CA LEU A 601 -21.79 -17.97 -24.31
C LEU A 601 -21.73 -17.28 -25.67
N HIS A 602 -22.54 -16.24 -25.86
CA HIS A 602 -22.52 -15.43 -27.09
C HIS A 602 -21.24 -14.59 -27.21
N PRO A 603 -20.93 -14.07 -28.41
CA PRO A 603 -19.72 -13.29 -28.62
C PRO A 603 -19.59 -12.13 -27.62
N GLY A 604 -18.44 -12.03 -26.97
CA GLY A 604 -18.15 -11.00 -25.96
C GLY A 604 -18.87 -11.14 -24.61
N VAL A 605 -19.65 -12.21 -24.38
CA VAL A 605 -20.34 -12.45 -23.11
C VAL A 605 -19.42 -13.16 -22.12
N GLY A 606 -19.38 -12.69 -20.88
CA GLY A 606 -18.60 -13.28 -19.78
C GLY A 606 -19.43 -13.72 -18.58
N ILE A 607 -18.77 -14.45 -17.68
CA ILE A 607 -19.23 -14.78 -16.33
C ILE A 607 -18.28 -14.09 -15.36
N TYR A 608 -18.79 -13.25 -14.47
CA TYR A 608 -18.00 -12.48 -13.52
C TYR A 608 -18.51 -12.70 -12.10
N ALA A 609 -17.79 -13.51 -11.33
CA ALA A 609 -18.17 -13.85 -9.96
C ALA A 609 -17.36 -13.02 -8.95
N ARG A 610 -18.07 -12.53 -7.93
CA ARG A 610 -17.56 -11.73 -6.79
C ARG A 610 -17.85 -12.38 -5.43
N GLY A 611 -18.24 -13.66 -5.45
CA GLY A 611 -18.42 -14.51 -4.29
C GLY A 611 -17.94 -15.91 -4.59
N GLN A 612 -18.00 -16.80 -3.59
CA GLN A 612 -17.56 -18.19 -3.73
C GLN A 612 -18.17 -18.84 -4.97
N THR A 613 -17.33 -19.46 -5.81
CA THR A 613 -17.76 -20.10 -7.05
C THR A 613 -17.50 -21.60 -6.98
N LEU A 614 -18.55 -22.39 -7.21
CA LEU A 614 -18.51 -23.86 -7.17
C LEU A 614 -18.94 -24.42 -8.53
N VAL A 615 -17.99 -24.95 -9.29
CA VAL A 615 -18.24 -25.73 -10.50
C VAL A 615 -18.17 -27.21 -10.13
N GLU A 616 -19.33 -27.86 -10.14
CA GLU A 616 -19.55 -29.18 -9.53
C GLU A 616 -19.51 -30.29 -10.59
N GLY A 617 -18.61 -30.18 -11.58
CA GLY A 617 -18.45 -31.21 -12.61
C GLY A 617 -17.99 -32.55 -12.03
N THR A 618 -18.17 -33.62 -12.79
CA THR A 618 -17.62 -34.95 -12.49
C THR A 618 -16.99 -35.55 -13.75
N PRO A 619 -16.16 -36.61 -13.65
CA PRO A 619 -15.64 -37.30 -14.84
C PRO A 619 -16.75 -37.77 -15.79
N ALA A 620 -17.88 -38.23 -15.24
CA ALA A 620 -19.02 -38.73 -16.01
C ALA A 620 -19.93 -37.62 -16.56
N ALA A 621 -20.00 -36.48 -15.87
CA ALA A 621 -20.84 -35.34 -16.21
C ALA A 621 -20.07 -34.03 -16.00
N PRO A 622 -19.12 -33.70 -16.90
CA PRO A 622 -18.35 -32.47 -16.78
C PRO A 622 -19.23 -31.24 -17.00
N VAL A 623 -18.76 -30.09 -16.52
CA VAL A 623 -19.32 -28.79 -16.91
C VAL A 623 -18.57 -28.30 -18.14
N VAL A 624 -19.27 -27.89 -19.19
CA VAL A 624 -18.68 -27.44 -20.47
C VAL A 624 -19.00 -25.98 -20.71
N LEU A 625 -17.98 -25.17 -20.96
CA LEU A 625 -18.08 -23.77 -21.41
C LEU A 625 -17.54 -23.68 -22.83
N GLU A 626 -18.39 -23.17 -23.73
CA GLU A 626 -18.10 -23.13 -25.16
C GLU A 626 -18.77 -21.92 -25.84
N PRO A 627 -18.28 -21.50 -27.01
CA PRO A 627 -18.90 -20.41 -27.73
C PRO A 627 -20.26 -20.86 -28.30
N ALA A 628 -21.27 -19.99 -28.19
CA ALA A 628 -22.58 -20.20 -28.80
C ALA A 628 -22.54 -20.04 -30.35
N GLN A 629 -21.53 -19.31 -30.85
CA GLN A 629 -21.35 -18.95 -32.26
C GLN A 629 -19.86 -19.10 -32.66
N ALA A 630 -19.49 -18.76 -33.90
CA ALA A 630 -18.09 -18.86 -34.33
C ALA A 630 -17.16 -17.84 -33.66
N ALA A 631 -17.67 -16.67 -33.30
CA ALA A 631 -16.91 -15.64 -32.61
C ALA A 631 -16.74 -15.97 -31.11
N PRO A 632 -15.61 -15.58 -30.50
CA PRO A 632 -15.29 -15.97 -29.13
C PRO A 632 -16.17 -15.27 -28.11
N TRP A 633 -16.49 -15.99 -27.03
CA TRP A 633 -17.02 -15.38 -25.82
C TRP A 633 -15.91 -14.66 -25.06
N ALA A 634 -16.27 -13.91 -24.01
CA ALA A 634 -15.29 -13.18 -23.20
C ALA A 634 -14.60 -14.12 -22.20
N CYS A 635 -14.76 -13.88 -20.90
CA CYS A 635 -14.02 -14.56 -19.84
C CYS A 635 -14.96 -15.15 -18.80
N PHE A 636 -14.50 -16.22 -18.13
CA PHE A 636 -15.00 -16.63 -16.83
C PHE A 636 -14.04 -16.10 -15.77
N GLY A 637 -14.34 -14.90 -15.27
CA GLY A 637 -13.54 -14.17 -14.30
C GLY A 637 -14.11 -14.29 -12.89
N VAL A 638 -13.23 -14.51 -11.91
CA VAL A 638 -13.56 -14.55 -10.48
C VAL A 638 -12.61 -13.61 -9.77
N ALA A 639 -13.12 -12.63 -9.01
CA ALA A 639 -12.26 -11.64 -8.37
C ALA A 639 -12.76 -11.16 -7.01
N GLY A 640 -11.82 -11.04 -6.07
CA GLY A 640 -12.00 -10.40 -4.77
C GLY A 640 -12.03 -11.40 -3.60
N ALA A 641 -11.60 -10.94 -2.42
CA ALA A 641 -11.43 -11.76 -1.21
C ALA A 641 -12.64 -12.64 -0.82
N GLU A 642 -13.87 -12.24 -1.15
CA GLU A 642 -15.09 -13.03 -0.85
C GLU A 642 -15.29 -14.24 -1.78
N THR A 643 -14.37 -14.46 -2.71
CA THR A 643 -14.32 -15.64 -3.57
C THR A 643 -13.57 -16.80 -2.92
N VAL A 644 -13.00 -16.61 -1.72
CA VAL A 644 -12.29 -17.65 -0.97
C VAL A 644 -13.06 -18.97 -0.90
N GLY A 645 -12.35 -20.08 -1.05
CA GLY A 645 -12.94 -21.42 -1.05
C GLY A 645 -13.61 -21.78 -2.39
N SER A 646 -13.28 -21.11 -3.49
CA SER A 646 -13.80 -21.44 -4.82
C SER A 646 -13.23 -22.77 -5.33
N ARG A 647 -14.06 -23.55 -6.01
CA ARG A 647 -13.74 -24.91 -6.48
C ARG A 647 -14.20 -25.09 -7.92
N PHE A 648 -13.29 -25.56 -8.77
CA PHE A 648 -13.54 -25.85 -10.17
C PHE A 648 -13.19 -27.30 -10.45
N GLU A 649 -14.22 -28.16 -10.43
CA GLU A 649 -14.07 -29.61 -10.58
C GLU A 649 -14.59 -30.04 -11.96
N TYR A 650 -13.76 -30.76 -12.71
CA TYR A 650 -14.09 -31.37 -14.01
C TYR A 650 -14.80 -30.44 -14.99
N MET A 651 -14.22 -29.25 -15.17
CA MET A 651 -14.69 -28.24 -16.13
C MET A 651 -13.94 -28.38 -17.47
N ARG A 652 -14.63 -28.17 -18.60
CA ARG A 652 -14.04 -28.09 -19.94
C ARG A 652 -14.31 -26.73 -20.54
N VAL A 653 -13.27 -25.99 -20.92
CA VAL A 653 -13.40 -24.59 -21.36
C VAL A 653 -12.64 -24.40 -22.66
N HIS A 654 -13.26 -23.80 -23.68
CA HIS A 654 -12.57 -23.40 -24.91
C HIS A 654 -13.28 -22.25 -25.63
N GLY A 655 -12.58 -21.60 -26.56
CA GLY A 655 -13.14 -20.57 -27.44
C GLY A 655 -13.50 -19.25 -26.73
N GLY A 656 -12.98 -19.04 -25.51
CA GLY A 656 -13.08 -17.79 -24.79
C GLY A 656 -11.89 -16.86 -25.05
N SER A 657 -11.82 -15.75 -24.33
CA SER A 657 -10.87 -14.67 -24.57
C SER A 657 -10.69 -13.80 -23.30
N VAL A 658 -10.21 -12.57 -23.45
CA VAL A 658 -10.14 -11.59 -22.36
C VAL A 658 -11.53 -11.10 -21.93
N GLY A 659 -11.63 -10.63 -20.69
CA GLY A 659 -12.85 -10.02 -20.16
C GLY A 659 -12.58 -8.80 -19.29
N THR A 660 -13.63 -8.03 -19.01
CA THR A 660 -13.54 -6.87 -18.12
C THR A 660 -14.82 -6.75 -17.33
N ASP A 661 -14.70 -6.65 -16.00
CA ASP A 661 -15.82 -6.33 -15.12
C ASP A 661 -15.54 -5.06 -14.33
N GLY A 662 -16.18 -3.97 -14.74
CA GLY A 662 -15.86 -2.64 -14.24
C GLY A 662 -14.43 -2.27 -14.65
N SER A 663 -13.52 -2.27 -13.69
CA SER A 663 -12.10 -1.94 -13.91
C SER A 663 -11.17 -3.12 -13.71
N VAL A 664 -11.72 -4.28 -13.32
CA VAL A 664 -10.97 -5.53 -13.25
C VAL A 664 -10.78 -6.04 -14.67
N ARG A 665 -9.54 -6.33 -15.06
CA ARG A 665 -9.17 -6.84 -16.38
C ARG A 665 -8.72 -8.28 -16.26
N PHE A 666 -9.49 -9.19 -16.83
CA PHE A 666 -9.17 -10.60 -16.86
C PHE A 666 -8.40 -10.93 -18.13
N LYS A 667 -7.15 -11.36 -17.96
CA LYS A 667 -6.19 -11.58 -19.05
C LYS A 667 -6.39 -12.93 -19.76
N GLY A 668 -6.92 -13.93 -19.05
CA GLY A 668 -7.22 -15.25 -19.60
C GLY A 668 -8.71 -15.51 -19.82
N MET A 669 -9.04 -16.53 -20.63
CA MET A 669 -10.44 -16.98 -20.81
C MET A 669 -11.06 -17.54 -19.53
N PHE A 670 -10.21 -18.02 -18.63
CA PHE A 670 -10.55 -18.30 -17.26
C PHE A 670 -9.55 -17.58 -16.36
N SER A 671 -10.03 -16.76 -15.44
CA SER A 671 -9.15 -15.97 -14.57
C SER A 671 -9.67 -15.91 -13.14
N VAL A 672 -8.77 -16.02 -12.16
CA VAL A 672 -9.12 -15.92 -10.72
C VAL A 672 -8.13 -14.98 -10.04
N TYR A 673 -8.62 -13.90 -9.43
CA TYR A 673 -7.81 -12.90 -8.73
C TYR A 673 -8.23 -12.71 -7.27
N ASP A 674 -7.26 -12.45 -6.39
CA ASP A 674 -7.50 -12.14 -4.98
C ASP A 674 -8.34 -13.24 -4.28
N CYS A 675 -7.89 -14.49 -4.39
CA CYS A 675 -8.58 -15.65 -3.84
C CYS A 675 -7.64 -16.49 -2.97
N ASP A 676 -7.77 -16.35 -1.65
CA ASP A 676 -6.90 -17.00 -0.66
C ASP A 676 -7.11 -18.53 -0.51
N ASP A 677 -7.97 -19.15 -1.34
CA ASP A 677 -8.14 -20.60 -1.44
C ASP A 677 -8.93 -20.95 -2.73
N VAL A 678 -8.21 -21.31 -3.79
CA VAL A 678 -8.81 -21.76 -5.07
C VAL A 678 -8.28 -23.14 -5.49
N VAL A 679 -9.20 -24.01 -5.92
CA VAL A 679 -8.88 -25.35 -6.42
C VAL A 679 -9.37 -25.52 -7.85
N LEU A 680 -8.48 -25.94 -8.75
CA LEU A 680 -8.80 -26.47 -10.06
C LEU A 680 -8.45 -27.95 -10.05
N ARG A 681 -9.43 -28.83 -10.30
CA ARG A 681 -9.18 -30.27 -10.37
C ARG A 681 -9.84 -30.92 -11.58
N GLY A 682 -9.09 -31.72 -12.32
CA GLY A 682 -9.61 -32.50 -13.43
C GLY A 682 -10.12 -31.65 -14.59
N CYS A 683 -9.68 -30.39 -14.67
CA CYS A 683 -10.14 -29.43 -15.68
C CYS A 683 -9.40 -29.60 -16.99
N TRP A 684 -10.08 -29.29 -18.10
CA TRP A 684 -9.51 -29.26 -19.44
C TRP A 684 -9.71 -27.89 -20.07
N PHE A 685 -8.64 -27.30 -20.56
CA PHE A 685 -8.64 -26.01 -21.24
C PHE A 685 -8.13 -26.19 -22.67
N GLY A 686 -8.96 -25.83 -23.64
CA GLY A 686 -8.58 -25.78 -25.06
C GLY A 686 -8.10 -24.40 -25.48
N ALA A 687 -8.01 -24.19 -26.79
CA ALA A 687 -7.59 -22.92 -27.39
C ALA A 687 -8.47 -21.73 -26.93
N ASN A 688 -7.80 -20.66 -26.50
CA ASN A 688 -8.33 -19.30 -26.34
C ASN A 688 -8.13 -18.49 -27.64
N ALA A 689 -8.85 -17.37 -27.78
CA ALA A 689 -8.95 -16.67 -29.07
C ALA A 689 -8.08 -15.42 -29.24
N VAL A 690 -8.10 -14.49 -28.27
CA VAL A 690 -7.42 -13.17 -28.41
C VAL A 690 -6.38 -12.92 -27.33
N GLY A 691 -6.71 -13.20 -26.06
CA GLY A 691 -5.79 -13.01 -24.94
C GLY A 691 -4.52 -13.84 -25.08
N ASP A 692 -3.46 -13.41 -24.40
CA ASP A 692 -2.23 -14.20 -24.33
C ASP A 692 -2.45 -15.42 -23.42
N ASP A 693 -3.13 -15.22 -22.30
CA ASP A 693 -3.33 -16.29 -21.32
C ASP A 693 -4.56 -17.14 -21.64
N THR A 694 -4.44 -18.46 -21.45
CA THR A 694 -5.57 -19.37 -21.42
C THR A 694 -6.20 -19.36 -20.03
N VAL A 695 -5.36 -19.53 -19.00
CA VAL A 695 -5.71 -19.39 -17.60
C VAL A 695 -4.76 -18.40 -16.95
N ASN A 696 -5.29 -17.43 -16.21
CA ASN A 696 -4.48 -16.52 -15.39
C ASN A 696 -4.98 -16.51 -13.94
N LEU A 697 -4.14 -16.93 -13.00
CA LEU A 697 -4.44 -16.86 -11.57
C LEU A 697 -3.52 -15.82 -10.93
N GLY A 698 -4.10 -14.90 -10.15
CA GLY A 698 -3.40 -13.74 -9.60
C GLY A 698 -3.67 -13.55 -8.11
N GLU A 699 -2.65 -13.20 -7.32
CA GLU A 699 -2.78 -12.86 -5.90
C GLU A 699 -3.60 -13.93 -5.13
N SER A 700 -3.28 -15.21 -5.35
CA SER A 700 -4.13 -16.33 -4.90
C SER A 700 -3.34 -17.48 -4.26
N VAL A 701 -4.01 -18.25 -3.40
CA VAL A 701 -3.52 -19.55 -2.90
C VAL A 701 -4.15 -20.66 -3.74
N ILE A 702 -3.32 -21.38 -4.48
CA ILE A 702 -3.78 -22.26 -5.55
C ILE A 702 -3.50 -23.73 -5.24
N ARG A 703 -4.43 -24.58 -5.66
CA ARG A 703 -4.20 -26.02 -5.85
C ARG A 703 -4.73 -26.44 -7.21
N VAL A 704 -3.81 -26.80 -8.10
CA VAL A 704 -4.11 -27.17 -9.49
C VAL A 704 -3.71 -28.63 -9.68
N GLU A 705 -4.69 -29.50 -9.86
CA GLU A 705 -4.51 -30.95 -9.83
C GLU A 705 -5.13 -31.62 -11.06
N GLU A 706 -4.39 -32.50 -11.72
CA GLU A 706 -4.94 -33.36 -12.78
C GLU A 706 -5.59 -32.55 -13.93
N CYS A 707 -5.08 -31.34 -14.18
CA CYS A 707 -5.58 -30.43 -15.20
C CYS A 707 -4.78 -30.57 -16.50
N GLN A 708 -5.42 -30.22 -17.62
CA GLN A 708 -4.82 -30.32 -18.94
C GLN A 708 -5.10 -29.08 -19.80
N TRP A 709 -4.06 -28.59 -20.49
CA TRP A 709 -4.11 -27.50 -21.47
C TRP A 709 -3.71 -28.01 -22.86
N ASN A 710 -4.50 -27.66 -23.86
CA ASN A 710 -4.31 -28.06 -25.25
C ASN A 710 -4.39 -26.86 -26.17
N ASP A 711 -3.38 -26.72 -27.04
CA ASP A 711 -3.40 -25.79 -28.17
C ASP A 711 -3.68 -24.34 -27.74
N SER A 712 -3.18 -23.96 -26.56
CA SER A 712 -3.24 -22.59 -26.05
C SER A 712 -2.65 -21.63 -27.08
N ARG A 713 -3.31 -20.50 -27.35
CA ARG A 713 -2.85 -19.54 -28.36
C ARG A 713 -1.46 -18.98 -28.03
N SER A 714 -1.24 -18.65 -26.76
CA SER A 714 0.05 -18.17 -26.24
C SER A 714 0.34 -18.89 -24.92
N ASP A 715 0.16 -18.24 -23.76
CA ASP A 715 0.49 -18.80 -22.46
C ASP A 715 -0.66 -19.67 -21.96
N ALA A 716 -0.33 -20.89 -21.48
CA ALA A 716 -1.36 -21.83 -21.06
C ALA A 716 -1.81 -21.57 -19.61
N LEU A 717 -0.86 -21.53 -18.67
CA LEU A 717 -1.12 -21.13 -17.28
C LEU A 717 -0.16 -20.03 -16.86
N ASP A 718 -0.69 -18.81 -16.68
CA ASP A 718 0.01 -17.67 -16.12
C ASP A 718 -0.34 -17.54 -14.63
N LEU A 719 0.68 -17.50 -13.78
CA LEU A 719 0.56 -17.30 -12.34
C LEU A 719 1.27 -16.01 -11.89
N ASP A 720 0.45 -15.08 -11.39
CA ASP A 720 0.84 -13.77 -10.90
C ASP A 720 0.77 -13.76 -9.36
N MET A 721 1.89 -13.66 -8.63
CA MET A 721 1.90 -13.59 -7.15
C MET A 721 1.14 -14.73 -6.44
N CYS A 722 1.19 -15.94 -6.99
CA CYS A 722 0.50 -17.09 -6.41
C CYS A 722 1.38 -17.89 -5.45
N ARG A 723 0.75 -18.57 -4.48
CA ARG A 723 1.38 -19.62 -3.65
C ARG A 723 0.58 -20.92 -3.68
N GLY A 724 1.25 -22.07 -3.52
CA GLY A 724 0.59 -23.38 -3.45
C GLY A 724 1.18 -24.42 -4.39
N THR A 725 0.32 -25.29 -4.95
CA THR A 725 0.76 -26.52 -5.63
C THR A 725 0.16 -26.72 -7.01
N VAL A 726 0.97 -27.22 -7.94
CA VAL A 726 0.55 -27.71 -9.26
C VAL A 726 1.00 -29.16 -9.42
N ARG A 727 0.05 -30.10 -9.51
CA ARG A 727 0.37 -31.54 -9.48
C ARG A 727 -0.33 -32.31 -10.59
N ALA A 728 0.38 -33.29 -11.17
CA ALA A 728 -0.18 -34.23 -12.13
C ALA A 728 -0.86 -33.56 -13.33
N CYS A 729 -0.33 -32.41 -13.77
CA CYS A 729 -0.90 -31.60 -14.83
C CYS A 729 -0.18 -31.79 -16.17
N ARG A 730 -0.86 -31.47 -17.27
CA ARG A 730 -0.34 -31.67 -18.63
C ARG A 730 -0.56 -30.47 -19.54
N TRP A 731 0.50 -30.06 -20.22
CA TRP A 731 0.50 -29.05 -21.26
C TRP A 731 0.86 -29.69 -22.60
N ILE A 732 0.08 -29.38 -23.63
CA ILE A 732 0.25 -29.90 -24.98
C ILE A 732 0.14 -28.73 -25.96
N ASP A 733 1.24 -28.46 -26.64
CA ASP A 733 1.36 -27.57 -27.80
C ASP A 733 0.87 -26.13 -27.51
N SER A 734 1.35 -25.54 -26.42
CA SER A 734 1.15 -24.11 -26.11
C SER A 734 1.88 -23.21 -27.12
N GLY A 735 1.25 -22.16 -27.62
CA GLY A 735 1.86 -21.26 -28.61
C GLY A 735 3.05 -20.44 -28.08
N ASN A 736 3.09 -20.18 -26.77
CA ASN A 736 4.19 -19.51 -26.09
C ASN A 736 4.60 -20.31 -24.84
N ASP A 737 4.32 -19.82 -23.63
CA ASP A 737 4.78 -20.46 -22.39
C ASP A 737 3.77 -21.51 -21.88
N GLY A 738 4.26 -22.67 -21.43
CA GLY A 738 3.41 -23.67 -20.79
C GLY A 738 2.94 -23.18 -19.42
N LEU A 739 3.90 -22.96 -18.52
CA LEU A 739 3.69 -22.35 -17.21
C LEU A 739 4.53 -21.07 -17.10
N ASP A 740 3.91 -19.90 -17.00
CA ASP A 740 4.59 -18.62 -16.73
C ASP A 740 4.36 -18.16 -15.30
N LEU A 741 5.44 -17.72 -14.63
CA LEU A 741 5.46 -17.42 -13.21
C LEU A 741 6.13 -16.07 -12.95
N MET A 742 5.43 -15.20 -12.22
CA MET A 742 6.03 -14.01 -11.62
C MET A 742 5.70 -13.86 -10.14
N THR A 743 6.72 -13.58 -9.31
CA THR A 743 6.61 -13.40 -7.86
C THR A 743 5.88 -14.56 -7.14
N CYS A 744 6.03 -15.80 -7.62
CA CYS A 744 5.33 -16.97 -7.08
C CYS A 744 6.13 -17.74 -6.02
N THR A 745 5.45 -18.52 -5.18
CA THR A 745 6.05 -19.55 -4.31
C THR A 745 5.32 -20.88 -4.50
N LEU A 746 5.90 -21.81 -5.28
CA LEU A 746 5.19 -22.98 -5.79
C LEU A 746 5.96 -24.29 -5.68
N GLU A 747 5.21 -25.36 -5.39
CA GLU A 747 5.63 -26.73 -5.66
C GLU A 747 4.93 -27.26 -6.92
N VAL A 748 5.71 -27.74 -7.88
CA VAL A 748 5.23 -28.37 -9.13
C VAL A 748 5.72 -29.80 -9.17
N SER A 749 4.81 -30.77 -9.36
CA SER A 749 5.20 -32.19 -9.33
C SER A 749 4.40 -33.07 -10.29
N GLU A 750 5.05 -34.12 -10.81
CA GLU A 750 4.41 -35.14 -11.65
C GLU A 750 3.77 -34.56 -12.93
N CYS A 751 4.35 -33.47 -13.48
CA CYS A 751 3.78 -32.74 -14.61
C CYS A 751 4.47 -33.09 -15.94
N SER A 752 3.77 -32.85 -17.06
CA SER A 752 4.34 -32.98 -18.40
C SER A 752 4.11 -31.72 -19.25
N PHE A 753 5.18 -31.14 -19.77
CA PHE A 753 5.18 -29.99 -20.67
C PHE A 753 5.66 -30.42 -22.04
N VAL A 754 4.81 -30.31 -23.04
CA VAL A 754 5.07 -30.88 -24.37
C VAL A 754 4.83 -29.83 -25.44
N GLY A 755 5.85 -29.55 -26.26
CA GLY A 755 5.66 -28.82 -27.51
C GLY A 755 5.42 -27.31 -27.36
N SER A 756 5.80 -26.70 -26.23
CA SER A 756 5.65 -25.25 -26.05
C SER A 756 6.47 -24.45 -27.07
N GLY A 757 5.83 -23.46 -27.70
CA GLY A 757 6.40 -22.60 -28.75
C GLY A 757 7.49 -21.66 -28.25
N ASP A 758 7.52 -21.36 -26.96
CA ASP A 758 8.63 -20.68 -26.30
C ASP A 758 9.13 -21.50 -25.08
N LYS A 759 8.72 -21.22 -23.84
CA LYS A 759 9.25 -21.95 -22.67
C LYS A 759 8.26 -23.00 -22.18
N GLY A 760 8.73 -24.20 -21.87
CA GLY A 760 7.92 -25.17 -21.11
C GLY A 760 7.55 -24.61 -19.74
N VAL A 761 8.55 -24.10 -19.01
CA VAL A 761 8.37 -23.41 -17.72
C VAL A 761 9.18 -22.12 -17.71
N SER A 762 8.51 -20.98 -17.57
CA SER A 762 9.09 -19.65 -17.41
C SER A 762 9.04 -19.24 -15.94
N VAL A 763 10.21 -18.95 -15.34
CA VAL A 763 10.35 -18.61 -13.92
C VAL A 763 10.98 -17.23 -13.79
N GLY A 764 10.18 -16.22 -13.49
CA GLY A 764 10.64 -14.84 -13.37
C GLY A 764 10.47 -14.22 -11.99
N GLU A 765 11.02 -13.03 -11.85
CA GLU A 765 10.55 -12.01 -10.91
C GLU A 765 10.54 -12.48 -9.45
N GLY A 766 11.70 -12.94 -8.95
CA GLY A 766 11.85 -13.39 -7.56
C GLY A 766 11.13 -14.69 -7.20
N THR A 767 10.53 -15.39 -8.17
CA THR A 767 9.80 -16.64 -7.96
C THR A 767 10.67 -17.70 -7.26
N ARG A 768 10.04 -18.43 -6.33
CA ARG A 768 10.59 -19.56 -5.59
C ARG A 768 9.87 -20.83 -6.02
N LEU A 769 10.59 -21.72 -6.71
CA LEU A 769 10.02 -22.91 -7.31
C LEU A 769 10.74 -24.16 -6.81
N VAL A 770 9.97 -25.17 -6.41
CA VAL A 770 10.41 -26.56 -6.31
C VAL A 770 9.68 -27.37 -7.38
N LEU A 771 10.41 -27.96 -8.33
CA LEU A 771 9.86 -28.77 -9.42
C LEU A 771 10.36 -30.21 -9.31
N ARG A 772 9.46 -31.20 -9.40
CA ARG A 772 9.78 -32.62 -9.15
C ARG A 772 9.20 -33.55 -10.21
N ASP A 773 9.96 -34.60 -10.50
CA ASP A 773 9.47 -35.83 -11.16
C ASP A 773 8.61 -35.55 -12.39
N SER A 774 9.06 -34.59 -13.20
CA SER A 774 8.31 -34.06 -14.34
C SER A 774 9.05 -34.31 -15.65
N VAL A 775 8.36 -34.07 -16.76
CA VAL A 775 8.92 -34.18 -18.12
C VAL A 775 8.71 -32.87 -18.87
N ILE A 776 9.77 -32.33 -19.44
CA ILE A 776 9.73 -31.14 -20.31
C ILE A 776 10.33 -31.52 -21.66
N GLU A 777 9.50 -31.61 -22.68
CA GLU A 777 9.89 -32.17 -23.98
C GLU A 777 9.43 -31.36 -25.19
N ARG A 778 10.31 -31.31 -26.20
CA ARG A 778 10.05 -30.66 -27.49
C ARG A 778 9.64 -29.18 -27.39
N CYS A 779 10.05 -28.49 -26.34
CA CYS A 779 9.86 -27.04 -26.19
C CYS A 779 11.01 -26.27 -26.85
N TRP A 780 10.78 -25.02 -27.23
CA TRP A 780 11.86 -24.15 -27.72
C TRP A 780 12.91 -23.89 -26.61
N ILE A 781 12.45 -23.58 -25.41
CA ILE A 781 13.25 -23.61 -24.18
C ILE A 781 12.53 -24.52 -23.19
N GLY A 782 13.24 -25.47 -22.58
CA GLY A 782 12.63 -26.32 -21.55
C GLY A 782 12.24 -25.49 -20.33
N MET A 783 13.22 -24.85 -19.69
CA MET A 783 13.01 -23.99 -18.54
C MET A 783 13.84 -22.70 -18.63
N GLU A 784 13.24 -21.57 -18.27
CA GLU A 784 13.92 -20.27 -18.24
C GLU A 784 13.88 -19.61 -16.86
N LEU A 785 15.04 -19.15 -16.37
CA LEU A 785 15.21 -18.53 -15.07
C LEU A 785 15.60 -17.05 -15.20
N LYS A 786 14.76 -16.15 -14.68
CA LYS A 786 14.91 -14.69 -14.78
C LYS A 786 14.89 -14.01 -13.41
N ASP A 787 15.54 -12.85 -13.32
CA ASP A 787 15.19 -11.81 -12.34
C ASP A 787 15.21 -12.27 -10.86
N ASP A 788 16.37 -12.74 -10.42
CA ASP A 788 16.66 -13.28 -9.07
C ASP A 788 15.74 -14.41 -8.58
N CYS A 789 15.02 -15.08 -9.49
CA CYS A 789 14.27 -16.29 -9.16
C CYS A 789 15.18 -17.43 -8.69
N ARG A 790 14.60 -18.39 -7.96
CA ARG A 790 15.26 -19.62 -7.50
C ARG A 790 14.41 -20.84 -7.83
N ALA A 791 14.99 -21.76 -8.60
CA ALA A 791 14.36 -23.02 -8.97
C ALA A 791 15.18 -24.23 -8.51
N LEU A 792 14.59 -25.06 -7.64
CA LEU A 792 15.14 -26.35 -7.23
C LEU A 792 14.41 -27.46 -7.98
N VAL A 793 15.13 -28.23 -8.79
CA VAL A 793 14.55 -29.20 -9.72
C VAL A 793 15.05 -30.61 -9.40
N TYR A 794 14.14 -31.54 -9.17
CA TYR A 794 14.42 -32.94 -8.83
C TYR A 794 13.90 -33.88 -9.91
N GLY A 795 14.70 -34.90 -10.26
CA GLY A 795 14.22 -36.08 -11.00
C GLY A 795 13.55 -35.79 -12.35
N THR A 796 13.80 -34.62 -12.94
CA THR A 796 13.06 -34.13 -14.10
C THR A 796 13.82 -34.41 -15.40
N ALA A 797 13.08 -34.84 -16.42
CA ALA A 797 13.64 -35.16 -17.73
C ALA A 797 13.40 -34.03 -18.74
N PHE A 798 14.48 -33.49 -19.29
CA PHE A 798 14.47 -32.53 -20.39
C PHE A 798 14.82 -33.25 -21.69
N ARG A 799 13.89 -33.34 -22.65
CA ARG A 799 14.06 -34.19 -23.85
C ARG A 799 13.76 -33.45 -25.14
N GLY A 800 14.72 -33.40 -26.05
CA GLY A 800 14.49 -32.88 -27.40
C GLY A 800 14.08 -31.40 -27.43
N ASN A 801 14.39 -30.65 -26.37
CA ASN A 801 14.18 -29.20 -26.35
C ASN A 801 15.26 -28.52 -27.17
N ARG A 802 14.98 -27.38 -27.79
CA ARG A 802 16.05 -26.66 -28.50
C ARG A 802 17.15 -26.16 -27.54
N LEU A 803 16.72 -25.67 -26.38
CA LEU A 803 17.54 -25.36 -25.21
C LEU A 803 16.91 -26.01 -23.98
N ALA A 804 17.63 -26.81 -23.18
CA ALA A 804 17.01 -27.41 -21.99
C ALA A 804 16.81 -26.35 -20.88
N LEU A 805 17.82 -25.52 -20.60
CA LEU A 805 17.72 -24.47 -19.59
C LEU A 805 18.40 -23.15 -20.04
N ASN A 806 17.69 -22.04 -19.87
CA ASN A 806 18.25 -20.68 -20.02
C ASN A 806 18.21 -19.91 -18.69
N ALA A 807 19.19 -19.04 -18.44
CA ALA A 807 19.11 -18.09 -17.34
C ALA A 807 19.71 -16.73 -17.69
N TYR A 808 19.02 -15.65 -17.33
CA TYR A 808 19.50 -14.27 -17.50
C TYR A 808 18.79 -13.28 -16.54
N GLN A 809 19.15 -12.00 -16.63
CA GLN A 809 18.47 -10.89 -15.96
C GLN A 809 17.74 -10.05 -17.02
N LYS A 810 16.42 -9.96 -16.94
CA LYS A 810 15.54 -9.20 -17.84
C LYS A 810 15.24 -7.81 -17.25
N LYS A 811 14.81 -7.76 -15.99
CA LYS A 811 14.43 -6.53 -15.28
C LYS A 811 15.57 -6.07 -14.37
N TRP A 812 15.98 -4.81 -14.54
CA TRP A 812 16.97 -4.14 -13.68
C TRP A 812 16.50 -4.02 -12.21
N LEU A 813 15.19 -4.17 -11.98
CA LEU A 813 14.58 -4.11 -10.66
C LEU A 813 15.06 -5.27 -9.76
N TYR A 814 15.49 -6.38 -10.33
CA TYR A 814 15.98 -7.52 -9.57
C TYR A 814 17.51 -7.49 -9.53
N PRO A 815 18.17 -7.80 -8.39
CA PRO A 815 19.62 -7.63 -8.23
C PRO A 815 20.45 -8.58 -9.11
N GLY A 816 19.88 -9.71 -9.55
CA GLY A 816 20.55 -10.72 -10.36
C GLY A 816 19.65 -11.37 -11.40
N GLY A 817 20.23 -12.29 -12.17
CA GLY A 817 19.46 -13.19 -13.02
C GLY A 817 18.98 -14.42 -12.26
N GLY A 818 18.32 -15.33 -12.95
CA GLY A 818 17.80 -16.56 -12.33
C GLY A 818 18.89 -17.50 -11.80
N ARG A 819 18.54 -18.24 -10.74
CA ARG A 819 19.41 -19.25 -10.10
C ARG A 819 18.71 -20.60 -10.03
N GLY A 820 19.42 -21.67 -10.35
CA GLY A 820 18.88 -23.03 -10.34
C GLY A 820 19.76 -24.05 -9.62
N ALA A 821 19.14 -25.14 -9.18
CA ALA A 821 19.83 -26.37 -8.79
C ALA A 821 19.10 -27.58 -9.41
N LEU A 822 19.83 -28.40 -10.17
CA LEU A 822 19.31 -29.63 -10.79
C LEU A 822 19.83 -30.84 -10.01
N VAL A 823 18.92 -31.71 -9.58
CA VAL A 823 19.22 -32.84 -8.71
C VAL A 823 18.66 -34.13 -9.31
N GLY A 824 19.54 -35.00 -9.78
CA GLY A 824 19.13 -36.25 -10.45
C GLY A 824 18.32 -36.03 -11.74
N CYS A 825 18.52 -34.90 -12.43
CA CYS A 825 17.83 -34.58 -13.67
C CYS A 825 18.54 -35.21 -14.87
N THR A 826 17.80 -35.40 -15.96
CA THR A 826 18.34 -35.87 -17.24
C THR A 826 18.13 -34.82 -18.32
N LEU A 827 19.18 -34.52 -19.08
CA LEU A 827 19.13 -33.60 -20.22
C LEU A 827 19.56 -34.39 -21.45
N GLU A 828 18.61 -34.61 -22.37
CA GLU A 828 18.78 -35.50 -23.50
C GLU A 828 18.43 -34.81 -24.82
N ARG A 829 19.36 -34.90 -25.78
CA ARG A 829 19.14 -34.54 -27.19
C ARG A 829 18.67 -33.09 -27.37
N SER A 830 19.25 -32.13 -26.66
CA SER A 830 18.98 -30.73 -26.98
C SER A 830 19.47 -30.38 -28.38
N GLU A 831 18.67 -29.62 -29.14
CA GLU A 831 19.00 -29.35 -30.56
C GLU A 831 20.22 -28.42 -30.73
N LYS A 832 20.43 -27.48 -29.78
CA LYS A 832 21.49 -26.48 -29.87
C LYS A 832 22.48 -26.55 -28.73
N VAL A 833 22.02 -26.36 -27.50
CA VAL A 833 22.84 -26.40 -26.29
C VAL A 833 21.97 -26.83 -25.12
N ASP A 834 22.52 -27.56 -24.17
CA ASP A 834 21.74 -28.01 -23.01
C ASP A 834 21.47 -26.82 -22.07
N VAL A 835 22.51 -26.04 -21.76
CA VAL A 835 22.44 -24.93 -20.79
C VAL A 835 23.04 -23.64 -21.35
N SER A 836 22.31 -22.52 -21.20
CA SER A 836 22.81 -21.16 -21.48
C SER A 836 22.68 -20.29 -20.23
N LEU A 837 23.80 -19.80 -19.71
CA LEU A 837 23.84 -18.94 -18.52
C LEU A 837 24.45 -17.58 -18.89
N LYS A 838 23.73 -16.50 -18.66
CA LYS A 838 24.27 -15.13 -18.81
C LYS A 838 24.88 -14.63 -17.50
N ARG A 839 25.51 -13.44 -17.54
CA ARG A 839 26.13 -12.84 -16.33
C ARG A 839 25.10 -12.73 -15.19
N ARG A 840 25.60 -12.81 -13.94
CA ARG A 840 24.78 -12.74 -12.71
C ARG A 840 23.76 -13.88 -12.54
N THR A 841 23.97 -15.03 -13.18
CA THR A 841 23.18 -16.24 -13.00
C THR A 841 24.02 -17.37 -12.41
N SER A 842 23.38 -18.38 -11.83
CA SER A 842 24.08 -19.57 -11.34
C SER A 842 23.25 -20.84 -11.46
N LEU A 843 23.89 -21.95 -11.84
CA LEU A 843 23.29 -23.28 -11.87
C LEU A 843 24.17 -24.27 -11.10
N LEU A 844 23.58 -25.00 -10.16
CA LEU A 844 24.21 -26.10 -9.44
C LEU A 844 23.73 -27.45 -10.02
N LEU A 845 24.65 -28.41 -10.12
CA LEU A 845 24.36 -29.76 -10.63
C LEU A 845 24.74 -30.79 -9.57
N LEU A 846 23.75 -31.56 -9.11
CA LEU A 846 23.94 -32.71 -8.22
C LEU A 846 23.41 -33.95 -8.94
N ASN A 847 24.24 -34.97 -9.11
CA ASN A 847 23.87 -36.20 -9.84
C ASN A 847 23.21 -35.93 -11.21
N THR A 848 23.61 -34.85 -11.87
CA THR A 848 23.06 -34.37 -13.15
C THR A 848 24.23 -34.09 -14.08
N GLN A 849 24.18 -34.61 -15.31
CA GLN A 849 25.19 -34.37 -16.33
C GLN A 849 24.65 -33.37 -17.36
N VAL A 850 25.52 -32.46 -17.81
CA VAL A 850 25.26 -31.47 -18.86
C VAL A 850 26.28 -31.73 -19.97
N GLY A 851 25.82 -31.97 -21.19
CA GLY A 851 26.67 -32.26 -22.35
C GLY A 851 27.26 -30.99 -22.97
N THR A 852 26.44 -29.96 -23.18
CA THR A 852 26.86 -28.70 -23.81
C THR A 852 26.39 -27.48 -23.02
N ALA A 853 27.27 -26.49 -22.83
CA ALA A 853 26.94 -25.28 -22.08
C ALA A 853 27.58 -24.00 -22.68
N ASP A 854 26.79 -22.92 -22.74
CA ASP A 854 27.26 -21.54 -22.96
C ASP A 854 27.29 -20.80 -21.61
N ALA A 855 28.46 -20.72 -20.97
CA ALA A 855 28.59 -20.29 -19.58
C ALA A 855 29.18 -18.87 -19.43
N GLY A 856 28.35 -17.85 -19.67
CA GLY A 856 28.62 -16.47 -19.21
C GLY A 856 28.28 -16.24 -17.72
N GLY A 857 27.56 -17.19 -17.10
CA GLY A 857 27.24 -17.26 -15.67
C GLY A 857 28.03 -18.37 -14.93
N ARG A 858 27.64 -18.67 -13.68
CA ARG A 858 28.33 -19.69 -12.86
C ARG A 858 27.66 -21.06 -12.99
N LEU A 859 28.35 -22.04 -13.56
CA LEU A 859 27.94 -23.45 -13.56
C LEU A 859 28.83 -24.24 -12.61
N ARG A 860 28.26 -25.02 -11.68
CA ARG A 860 29.04 -25.81 -10.70
C ARG A 860 28.44 -27.19 -10.48
N VAL A 861 29.27 -28.22 -10.56
CA VAL A 861 28.95 -29.56 -10.06
C VAL A 861 29.21 -29.60 -8.56
N ILE A 862 28.29 -30.17 -7.80
CA ILE A 862 28.31 -30.22 -6.33
C ILE A 862 28.09 -31.67 -5.84
N GLU A 863 28.59 -31.97 -4.65
CA GLU A 863 28.42 -33.29 -4.00
C GLU A 863 27.23 -33.33 -3.02
N ALA A 864 26.81 -32.15 -2.52
CA ALA A 864 25.66 -31.99 -1.65
C ALA A 864 25.00 -30.63 -1.89
N LEU A 865 23.68 -30.55 -1.68
CA LEU A 865 22.93 -29.30 -1.78
C LEU A 865 23.34 -28.33 -0.67
N PRO A 866 23.68 -27.07 -1.00
CA PRO A 866 23.92 -26.06 0.01
C PRO A 866 22.68 -25.78 0.89
N PRO A 867 22.86 -25.38 2.17
CA PRO A 867 21.74 -25.19 3.11
C PRO A 867 20.65 -24.23 2.64
N GLU A 868 20.99 -23.21 1.85
CA GLU A 868 20.01 -22.24 1.33
C GLU A 868 18.96 -22.87 0.40
N TRP A 869 19.27 -24.00 -0.23
CA TRP A 869 18.32 -24.74 -1.08
C TRP A 869 17.38 -25.61 -0.25
N ALA A 870 17.85 -26.18 0.87
CA ALA A 870 16.96 -26.85 1.82
C ALA A 870 16.00 -25.84 2.48
N GLN A 871 16.44 -24.62 2.77
CA GLN A 871 15.58 -23.53 3.25
C GLN A 871 14.59 -23.05 2.18
N LEU A 872 14.96 -23.08 0.89
CA LEU A 872 14.01 -22.80 -0.18
C LEU A 872 12.91 -23.86 -0.18
N GLU A 873 13.29 -25.13 -0.10
CA GLU A 873 12.35 -26.25 -0.09
C GLU A 873 11.39 -26.20 1.10
N ALA A 874 11.90 -25.92 2.31
CA ALA A 874 11.05 -25.75 3.50
C ALA A 874 10.03 -24.61 3.31
N ARG A 875 10.47 -23.46 2.80
CA ARG A 875 9.60 -22.29 2.57
C ARG A 875 8.55 -22.47 1.48
N VAL A 876 8.77 -23.40 0.56
CA VAL A 876 7.77 -23.74 -0.46
C VAL A 876 6.73 -24.73 0.08
N ARG A 877 7.09 -25.52 1.10
CA ARG A 877 6.19 -26.47 1.77
C ARG A 877 5.33 -25.83 2.87
N GLU A 878 5.84 -24.79 3.52
CA GLU A 878 5.09 -23.91 4.44
C GLU A 878 4.02 -23.10 3.70
#